data_AF-A0A177TGI1-F1
#
_entry.id   AF-A0A177TGI1-F1
#
_cell.length_a   1.000
_cell.length_b   1.000
_cell.length_c   1.000
_cell.angle_alpha   90.00
_cell.angle_beta   90.00
_cell.angle_gamma   90.00
#
_symmetry.space_group_name_H-M   'P 1'
#
loop_
_entity.id
_entity.type
_entity.pdbx_description
1 polymer ?
#
loop_
_entity_poly.entity_id
_entity_poly.type
_entity_poly.pdbx_seq_one_letter_code
_entity_poly.pdbx_strand_id
1 'polypeptide(L)'
;MWQLLRSRGTRSHAGGGVRLGDDEQQQERAEDIIHAGRSSIPIRAAQSVVSSNSRIAAMALYLTLAFTMFILFALRHDRITLEDRLIGWQQYEPVTLSAPLAQEAMTASENSTAINFPLDVYMPILPNSAPITDITVKKCVALLPCFPQTTPDLDAHLGKWVRVERYLDSSAALGTSSLSWLSMFFSLEEVYIFYRRSRRSGVQRVVDVRVLEAGEELPSHLGEDGGGGWKVVETDLRAKFLKSWGGLAGAKLAYRVVEPNVPTTLEPVTEVEIVYGPNPPWPGFTEAGTILPAHMKDGTESVTLTIRRTPHPNPSLPVPLTFKTDGTFKIMQIGDMHFSVAHEICRDTQKEPCVGDVDTLAMLGRWLDEEKPDMVVLSGDQLNGQATSWDVKSVLPKVTKMLSDRKIMFAAIQGNHDSETGKLSRKEQQTLLSLLPYSLTRVGPSNIHGVSNYDIKLHSPSPDHSHIFTLYFLDSGDYPPEASPSKASFLGGIWGGKGGGKKTTLKGKLSHYDWVRADQVKWWEEVSGKVKKMVRPYVPDGSADLGKMPWKGRESVSMRRMEERRIPGNMSVVAGRQGKSLSKPPALMFMHIPVPEVYETELVDVDRASGKKMILTDEADLAKAEIGLGETDLRGGQGDRGIFDAVVKMKEEEERDVKAIGFGHNHLNEACRRTKGIWLCFNGGSSYAGYGKPTFARRVRIFQLSNFGNTISTYHRLDGSENAGKKIGEAVLYEIK
;
A
#
# COMPACT_ATOMS: atom_id res chain seq x y z
N MET A 1 15.44 -45.65 -51.34
CA MET A 1 16.78 -46.21 -51.05
C MET A 1 17.17 -45.68 -49.68
N TRP A 2 17.14 -46.46 -48.61
CA TRP A 2 16.88 -47.91 -48.50
C TRP A 2 15.42 -48.24 -48.93
N GLN A 3 14.94 -49.42 -49.33
CA GLN A 3 15.40 -50.82 -49.46
C GLN A 3 15.16 -51.80 -48.29
N LEU A 4 14.38 -52.85 -48.63
CA LEU A 4 14.39 -54.26 -48.17
C LEU A 4 13.53 -54.75 -46.99
N LEU A 5 12.40 -55.41 -47.37
CA LEU A 5 11.81 -56.66 -46.79
C LEU A 5 11.19 -56.55 -45.37
N ARG A 6 10.15 -57.30 -44.94
CA ARG A 6 9.16 -58.31 -45.44
C ARG A 6 8.09 -58.42 -44.30
N SER A 7 6.84 -58.88 -44.42
CA SER A 7 5.86 -59.26 -45.47
C SER A 7 4.48 -59.44 -44.73
N ARG A 8 3.36 -60.07 -45.17
CA ARG A 8 2.97 -60.93 -46.30
C ARG A 8 1.43 -60.98 -46.48
N GLY A 9 0.85 -60.42 -47.55
CA GLY A 9 -0.55 -60.64 -47.96
C GLY A 9 -1.60 -59.64 -47.42
N THR A 10 -2.77 -59.45 -48.03
CA THR A 10 -3.32 -60.01 -49.31
C THR A 10 -4.49 -59.18 -49.86
N ARG A 11 -4.47 -58.86 -51.17
CA ARG A 11 -5.60 -58.71 -52.15
C ARG A 11 -6.73 -57.68 -51.84
N SER A 12 -7.44 -57.07 -52.80
CA SER A 12 -7.45 -57.16 -54.29
C SER A 12 -7.96 -55.88 -54.99
N HIS A 13 -7.89 -55.88 -56.34
CA HIS A 13 -8.34 -54.91 -57.37
C HIS A 13 -9.74 -54.26 -57.20
N ALA A 14 -10.13 -53.20 -57.94
CA ALA A 14 -9.57 -52.55 -59.15
C ALA A 14 -9.40 -51.00 -58.96
N GLY A 15 -8.76 -50.16 -59.79
CA GLY A 15 -8.51 -50.13 -61.25
C GLY A 15 -9.63 -49.31 -61.95
N GLY A 16 -9.43 -48.29 -62.79
CA GLY A 16 -8.29 -47.56 -63.42
C GLY A 16 -8.89 -46.65 -64.53
N GLY A 17 -8.25 -45.67 -65.20
CA GLY A 17 -6.93 -45.02 -65.16
C GLY A 17 -6.75 -44.10 -66.41
N VAL A 18 -5.60 -43.39 -66.55
CA VAL A 18 -5.12 -42.67 -67.79
C VAL A 18 -5.93 -41.36 -68.10
N ARG A 19 -5.38 -40.12 -68.15
CA ARG A 19 -4.32 -39.46 -68.99
C ARG A 19 -4.72 -39.34 -70.49
N LEU A 20 -4.25 -38.39 -71.31
CA LEU A 20 -3.58 -37.08 -71.19
C LEU A 20 -3.80 -36.35 -72.54
N GLY A 21 -3.60 -35.03 -72.62
CA GLY A 21 -3.61 -34.33 -73.91
C GLY A 21 -3.60 -32.80 -73.77
N ASP A 22 -2.44 -32.20 -74.03
CA ASP A 22 -2.27 -30.77 -74.29
C ASP A 22 -2.38 -30.53 -75.81
N ASP A 23 -2.83 -29.35 -76.24
CA ASP A 23 -2.29 -28.72 -77.45
C ASP A 23 -2.53 -27.20 -77.46
N GLU A 24 -1.78 -26.47 -78.28
CA GLU A 24 -1.67 -25.00 -78.24
C GLU A 24 -2.28 -24.31 -79.50
N GLN A 25 -2.45 -22.98 -79.42
CA GLN A 25 -2.71 -22.04 -80.53
C GLN A 25 -4.00 -22.15 -81.37
N GLN A 26 -4.83 -21.10 -81.30
CA GLN A 26 -5.21 -20.36 -82.51
C GLN A 26 -5.41 -18.86 -82.21
N GLN A 27 -5.27 -18.01 -83.22
CA GLN A 27 -5.14 -16.55 -83.14
C GLN A 27 -5.79 -15.91 -84.39
N GLU A 28 -5.98 -14.57 -84.39
CA GLU A 28 -6.54 -13.73 -85.49
C GLU A 28 -8.08 -13.73 -85.64
N ARG A 29 -8.78 -12.67 -86.14
CA ARG A 29 -8.48 -11.22 -86.31
C ARG A 29 -9.78 -10.46 -86.69
N ALA A 30 -10.01 -9.26 -86.13
CA ALA A 30 -10.79 -8.10 -86.66
C ALA A 30 -10.60 -6.91 -85.67
N GLU A 31 -10.42 -5.61 -86.00
CA GLU A 31 -10.97 -4.71 -87.05
C GLU A 31 -12.46 -4.33 -86.79
N ASP A 32 -12.90 -3.06 -86.69
CA ASP A 32 -12.14 -1.78 -86.71
C ASP A 32 -12.91 -0.54 -86.12
N ILE A 33 -12.14 0.53 -85.79
CA ILE A 33 -12.38 2.00 -85.57
C ILE A 33 -13.84 2.59 -85.60
N ILE A 34 -14.27 3.59 -84.78
CA ILE A 34 -14.03 5.06 -84.90
C ILE A 34 -14.50 5.90 -83.65
N HIS A 35 -13.65 6.86 -83.24
CA HIS A 35 -13.81 8.19 -82.56
C HIS A 35 -15.13 8.69 -81.90
N ALA A 36 -15.12 9.62 -80.91
CA ALA A 36 -14.04 10.21 -80.07
C ALA A 36 -14.62 10.97 -78.84
N GLY A 37 -13.84 11.19 -77.77
CA GLY A 37 -14.35 11.86 -76.56
C GLY A 37 -13.39 12.26 -75.43
N ARG A 38 -12.15 12.68 -75.73
CA ARG A 38 -11.10 13.30 -74.84
C ARG A 38 -10.82 12.71 -73.43
N SER A 39 -9.53 12.49 -73.16
CA SER A 39 -8.98 11.82 -71.98
C SER A 39 -8.65 12.72 -70.78
N SER A 40 -8.66 12.11 -69.59
CA SER A 40 -7.62 12.31 -68.55
C SER A 40 -7.51 11.03 -67.69
N ILE A 41 -6.34 10.77 -67.10
CA ILE A 41 -5.89 9.41 -66.70
C ILE A 41 -5.71 9.29 -65.17
N PRO A 42 -6.20 8.22 -64.52
CA PRO A 42 -5.74 7.79 -63.20
C PRO A 42 -4.59 6.78 -63.31
N ILE A 43 -3.43 7.09 -62.73
CA ILE A 43 -2.29 6.16 -62.68
C ILE A 43 -2.56 5.07 -61.63
N ARG A 44 -2.67 3.81 -62.06
CA ARG A 44 -2.62 2.66 -61.13
C ARG A 44 -1.17 2.39 -60.73
N ALA A 45 -0.85 2.54 -59.44
CA ALA A 45 0.41 2.06 -58.90
C ALA A 45 0.46 0.53 -58.91
N ALA A 46 1.57 -0.05 -59.38
CA ALA A 46 1.81 -1.48 -59.30
C ALA A 46 2.17 -1.87 -57.85
N GLN A 47 1.29 -2.59 -57.16
CA GLN A 47 1.62 -3.20 -55.87
C GLN A 47 2.51 -4.43 -56.10
N SER A 48 3.74 -4.40 -55.60
CA SER A 48 4.64 -5.54 -55.63
C SER A 48 4.19 -6.62 -54.64
N VAL A 49 4.14 -7.88 -55.11
CA VAL A 49 3.76 -9.03 -54.28
C VAL A 49 4.93 -9.41 -53.36
N VAL A 50 5.02 -8.71 -52.22
CA VAL A 50 5.86 -9.12 -51.09
C VAL A 50 4.99 -9.86 -50.08
N SER A 51 5.16 -11.18 -50.00
CA SER A 51 4.37 -12.03 -49.10
C SER A 51 4.53 -11.62 -47.62
N SER A 52 3.52 -11.92 -46.80
CA SER A 52 3.57 -11.69 -45.34
C SER A 52 4.79 -12.34 -44.69
N ASN A 53 5.15 -13.55 -45.12
CA ASN A 53 6.28 -14.31 -44.62
C ASN A 53 7.61 -13.56 -44.82
N SER A 54 7.78 -12.88 -45.96
CA SER A 54 8.97 -12.05 -46.25
C SER A 54 9.13 -10.90 -45.25
N ARG A 55 8.02 -10.26 -44.86
CA ARG A 55 8.01 -9.16 -43.88
C ARG A 55 8.31 -9.66 -42.47
N ILE A 56 7.74 -10.82 -42.09
CA ILE A 56 8.00 -11.46 -40.79
C ILE A 56 9.48 -11.87 -40.68
N ALA A 57 10.04 -12.47 -41.73
CA ALA A 57 11.46 -12.86 -41.77
C ALA A 57 12.39 -11.64 -41.66
N ALA A 58 12.10 -10.55 -42.40
CA ALA A 58 12.87 -9.31 -42.30
C ALA A 58 12.80 -8.67 -40.90
N MET A 59 11.61 -8.69 -40.27
CA MET A 59 11.45 -8.14 -38.91
C MET A 59 12.15 -9.00 -37.86
N ALA A 60 12.12 -10.33 -37.99
CA ALA A 60 12.87 -11.24 -37.12
C ALA A 60 14.38 -11.07 -37.28
N LEU A 61 14.88 -10.89 -38.50
CA LEU A 61 16.30 -10.61 -38.77
C LEU A 61 16.73 -9.24 -38.22
N TYR A 62 15.88 -8.22 -38.30
CA TYR A 62 16.14 -6.90 -37.73
C TYR A 62 16.19 -6.96 -36.19
N LEU A 63 15.24 -7.65 -35.56
CA LEU A 63 15.21 -7.85 -34.10
C LEU A 63 16.42 -8.63 -33.59
N THR A 64 16.84 -9.70 -34.28
CA THR A 64 18.04 -10.44 -33.88
C THR A 64 19.32 -9.64 -34.10
N LEU A 65 19.45 -8.89 -35.20
CA LEU A 65 20.58 -7.97 -35.40
C LEU A 65 20.63 -6.87 -34.33
N ALA A 66 19.50 -6.25 -33.99
CA ALA A 66 19.42 -5.25 -32.93
C ALA A 66 19.80 -5.83 -31.56
N PHE A 67 19.29 -7.01 -31.21
CA PHE A 67 19.63 -7.70 -29.96
C PHE A 67 21.11 -8.11 -29.89
N THR A 68 21.69 -8.55 -31.03
CA THR A 68 23.11 -8.92 -31.11
C THR A 68 24.00 -7.68 -31.00
N MET A 69 23.64 -6.56 -31.64
CA MET A 69 24.32 -5.28 -31.47
C MET A 69 24.21 -4.73 -30.04
N PHE A 70 23.08 -4.92 -29.37
CA PHE A 70 22.91 -4.56 -27.95
C PHE A 70 23.82 -5.39 -27.04
N ILE A 71 23.91 -6.71 -27.25
CA ILE A 71 24.85 -7.58 -26.54
C ILE A 71 26.31 -7.16 -26.78
N LEU A 72 26.69 -6.89 -28.05
CA LEU A 72 28.04 -6.45 -28.40
C LEU A 72 28.36 -5.05 -27.84
N PHE A 73 27.38 -4.17 -27.70
CA PHE A 73 27.52 -2.87 -27.03
C PHE A 73 27.73 -3.05 -25.52
N ALA A 74 26.89 -3.86 -24.86
CA ALA A 74 27.02 -4.15 -23.43
C ALA A 74 28.39 -4.78 -23.10
N LEU A 75 28.78 -5.85 -23.80
CA LEU A 75 30.07 -6.53 -23.62
C LEU A 75 31.29 -5.65 -23.93
N ARG A 76 31.13 -4.59 -24.75
CA ARG A 76 32.20 -3.63 -25.06
C ARG A 76 32.36 -2.54 -23.98
N HIS A 77 31.30 -2.26 -23.23
CA HIS A 77 31.29 -1.27 -22.15
C HIS A 77 31.41 -1.88 -20.75
N ASP A 78 31.46 -3.21 -20.64
CA ASP A 78 31.62 -3.91 -19.38
C ASP A 78 33.05 -3.78 -18.82
N ARG A 79 33.18 -3.00 -17.74
CA ARG A 79 34.40 -2.85 -16.94
C ARG A 79 34.04 -2.59 -15.48
N ILE A 80 33.85 -3.66 -14.70
CA ILE A 80 34.21 -3.76 -13.28
C ILE A 80 34.19 -5.25 -12.88
N THR A 81 35.09 -5.67 -11.99
CA THR A 81 35.20 -7.05 -11.50
C THR A 81 34.26 -7.32 -10.32
N LEU A 82 34.08 -8.59 -9.95
CA LEU A 82 33.02 -9.05 -9.04
C LEU A 82 33.18 -8.66 -7.55
N GLU A 83 34.14 -7.79 -7.19
CA GLU A 83 34.65 -7.65 -5.82
C GLU A 83 34.06 -6.47 -5.02
N ASP A 84 33.42 -5.49 -5.67
CA ASP A 84 32.89 -4.27 -5.01
C ASP A 84 31.65 -4.47 -4.10
N ARG A 85 31.42 -5.69 -3.59
CA ARG A 85 30.34 -6.02 -2.63
C ARG A 85 30.74 -5.86 -1.15
N LEU A 86 31.65 -4.93 -0.84
CA LEU A 86 32.06 -4.62 0.54
C LEU A 86 31.22 -3.47 1.15
N ILE A 87 30.49 -3.79 2.21
CA ILE A 87 29.61 -2.86 2.93
C ILE A 87 30.45 -1.90 3.77
N GLY A 88 30.51 -0.63 3.36
CA GLY A 88 31.34 0.40 3.99
C GLY A 88 30.68 1.08 5.19
N TRP A 89 30.90 0.56 6.39
CA TRP A 89 30.46 1.21 7.63
C TRP A 89 31.40 2.36 8.01
N GLN A 90 31.09 3.60 7.62
CA GLN A 90 31.74 4.78 8.21
C GLN A 90 31.22 5.02 9.63
N GLN A 91 32.10 4.78 10.61
CA GLN A 91 31.96 5.34 11.96
C GLN A 91 32.24 6.85 11.94
N TYR A 92 31.93 7.53 13.05
CA TYR A 92 32.36 8.92 13.25
C TYR A 92 33.90 8.96 13.35
N GLU A 93 34.56 9.58 12.37
CA GLU A 93 35.97 9.98 12.51
C GLU A 93 36.03 11.24 13.38
N PRO A 94 36.63 11.19 14.59
CA PRO A 94 36.81 12.38 15.39
C PRO A 94 37.90 13.27 14.77
N VAL A 95 37.50 14.45 14.29
CA VAL A 95 38.47 15.52 13.97
C VAL A 95 39.15 15.92 15.27
N THR A 96 40.48 16.07 15.24
CA THR A 96 41.29 16.50 16.39
C THR A 96 41.03 17.97 16.74
N LEU A 97 39.93 18.22 17.46
CA LEU A 97 39.61 19.51 18.05
C LEU A 97 40.70 19.92 19.06
N SER A 98 41.01 21.21 19.08
CA SER A 98 41.83 21.80 20.13
C SER A 98 41.12 21.72 21.48
N ALA A 99 41.90 21.54 22.56
CA ALA A 99 41.42 21.05 23.85
C ALA A 99 40.15 21.71 24.45
N PRO A 100 39.88 23.04 24.32
CA PRO A 100 38.69 23.64 24.92
C PRO A 100 37.36 23.09 24.37
N LEU A 101 37.29 22.75 23.08
CA LEU A 101 36.03 22.34 22.42
C LEU A 101 35.66 20.87 22.64
N ALA A 102 36.59 20.05 23.18
CA ALA A 102 36.30 18.65 23.49
C ALA A 102 35.29 18.52 24.66
N GLN A 103 35.32 19.45 25.62
CA GLN A 103 34.54 19.35 26.86
C GLN A 103 33.02 19.41 26.60
N GLU A 104 32.56 20.37 25.77
CA GLU A 104 31.14 20.52 25.40
C GLU A 104 30.65 19.35 24.52
N ALA A 105 31.49 18.90 23.59
CA ALA A 105 31.16 17.79 22.70
C ALA A 105 30.93 16.47 23.46
N MET A 106 31.69 16.20 24.52
CA MET A 106 31.49 15.00 25.34
C MET A 106 30.17 15.05 26.13
N THR A 107 29.78 16.21 26.66
CA THR A 107 28.47 16.36 27.35
C THR A 107 27.25 16.20 26.44
N ALA A 108 27.39 16.40 25.12
CA ALA A 108 26.32 16.12 24.16
C ALA A 108 26.21 14.62 23.82
N SER A 109 27.30 13.85 23.94
CA SER A 109 27.38 12.47 23.48
C SER A 109 26.60 11.47 24.35
N GLU A 110 26.43 11.73 25.65
CA GLU A 110 25.82 10.75 26.58
C GLU A 110 24.31 10.56 26.37
N ASN A 111 23.64 11.48 25.67
CA ASN A 111 22.19 11.40 25.37
C ASN A 111 21.87 10.87 23.96
N SER A 112 22.86 10.65 23.08
CA SER A 112 22.60 10.28 21.69
C SER A 112 22.70 8.77 21.44
N THR A 113 21.59 8.05 21.60
CA THR A 113 21.40 6.67 21.09
C THR A 113 21.20 6.65 19.55
N ALA A 114 22.04 7.38 18.83
CA ALA A 114 21.91 7.66 17.41
C ALA A 114 22.12 6.38 16.56
N ILE A 115 21.02 5.86 15.99
CA ILE A 115 21.07 4.73 15.06
C ILE A 115 21.79 5.17 13.79
N ASN A 116 22.99 4.61 13.56
CA ASN A 116 23.79 4.88 12.37
C ASN A 116 23.22 4.19 11.13
N PHE A 117 22.26 4.85 10.46
CA PHE A 117 21.78 4.44 9.14
C PHE A 117 22.91 4.42 8.09
N PRO A 118 22.82 3.57 7.05
CA PRO A 118 23.76 3.59 5.93
C PRO A 118 23.70 4.94 5.19
N LEU A 119 24.81 5.33 4.56
CA LEU A 119 24.90 6.57 3.78
C LEU A 119 24.72 6.34 2.28
N ASP A 120 25.04 5.15 1.79
CA ASP A 120 25.09 4.74 0.39
C ASP A 120 23.90 3.86 -0.08
N VAL A 121 22.81 3.81 0.71
CA VAL A 121 21.59 3.03 0.40
C VAL A 121 20.36 3.94 0.37
N TYR A 122 19.50 3.76 -0.64
CA TYR A 122 18.25 4.51 -0.78
C TYR A 122 17.15 3.92 0.12
N MET A 123 16.82 4.60 1.22
CA MET A 123 15.77 4.19 2.17
C MET A 123 14.98 5.40 2.67
N PRO A 124 14.20 6.09 1.81
CA PRO A 124 13.72 7.45 2.09
C PRO A 124 12.82 7.57 3.31
N ILE A 125 12.14 6.50 3.70
CA ILE A 125 11.23 6.48 4.85
C ILE A 125 12.00 6.42 6.19
N LEU A 126 13.22 5.88 6.22
CA LEU A 126 14.02 5.88 7.45
C LEU A 126 14.49 7.30 7.80
N PRO A 127 14.47 7.71 9.08
CA PRO A 127 14.84 9.05 9.54
C PRO A 127 16.36 9.25 9.59
N ASN A 128 17.04 9.13 8.44
CA ASN A 128 18.47 9.36 8.33
C ASN A 128 18.80 10.85 8.43
N SER A 129 19.44 11.27 9.53
CA SER A 129 19.75 12.67 9.82
C SER A 129 21.00 13.22 9.12
N ALA A 130 21.74 12.39 8.39
CA ALA A 130 22.94 12.83 7.67
C ALA A 130 22.56 13.72 6.46
N PRO A 131 23.09 14.96 6.36
CA PRO A 131 22.82 15.85 5.24
C PRO A 131 23.19 15.27 3.88
N ILE A 132 22.39 15.64 2.87
CA ILE A 132 22.80 15.55 1.48
C ILE A 132 23.86 16.64 1.23
N THR A 133 24.93 16.25 0.55
CA THR A 133 26.10 17.08 0.25
C THR A 133 26.11 17.56 -1.19
N ASP A 134 25.62 16.77 -2.13
CA ASP A 134 25.67 17.06 -3.57
C ASP A 134 24.50 16.35 -4.30
N ILE A 135 23.99 16.94 -5.38
CA ILE A 135 22.89 16.37 -6.19
C ILE A 135 23.24 16.47 -7.68
N THR A 136 22.92 15.42 -8.44
CA THR A 136 23.00 15.43 -9.90
C THR A 136 21.86 14.62 -10.53
N VAL A 137 21.67 14.79 -11.83
CA VAL A 137 20.66 14.10 -12.64
C VAL A 137 21.41 13.41 -13.77
N LYS A 138 21.13 12.13 -14.02
CA LYS A 138 21.75 11.39 -15.11
C LYS A 138 20.68 10.65 -15.92
N LYS A 139 20.87 10.66 -17.24
CA LYS A 139 20.10 9.83 -18.18
C LYS A 139 20.79 8.49 -18.33
N CYS A 140 20.01 7.43 -18.22
CA CYS A 140 20.45 6.05 -18.10
C CYS A 140 19.83 5.21 -19.20
N VAL A 141 20.57 4.24 -19.71
CA VAL A 141 20.03 3.23 -20.61
C VAL A 141 19.44 2.11 -19.76
N ALA A 142 18.16 1.80 -19.98
CA ALA A 142 17.48 0.74 -19.23
C ALA A 142 18.26 -0.58 -19.29
N LEU A 143 18.20 -1.35 -18.19
CA LEU A 143 18.94 -2.60 -17.96
C LEU A 143 20.48 -2.48 -17.86
N LEU A 144 21.10 -1.31 -18.04
CA LEU A 144 22.54 -1.13 -17.85
C LEU A 144 22.88 -0.44 -16.50
N PRO A 145 24.01 -0.78 -15.85
CA PRO A 145 24.47 -0.09 -14.66
C PRO A 145 24.69 1.41 -14.93
N CYS A 146 24.06 2.26 -14.11
CA CYS A 146 24.09 3.69 -14.33
C CYS A 146 24.27 4.47 -13.02
N PHE A 147 25.48 4.99 -12.83
CA PHE A 147 25.83 5.97 -11.79
C PHE A 147 26.60 7.14 -12.43
N PRO A 148 26.61 8.34 -11.81
CA PRO A 148 27.50 9.42 -12.21
C PRO A 148 28.97 9.05 -11.93
N GLN A 149 29.91 9.75 -12.56
CA GLN A 149 31.33 9.53 -12.30
C GLN A 149 31.71 9.95 -10.87
N THR A 150 32.75 9.31 -10.33
CA THR A 150 33.30 9.61 -9.01
C THR A 150 34.76 9.18 -8.90
N THR A 151 35.43 9.57 -7.82
CA THR A 151 36.76 9.11 -7.40
C THR A 151 36.72 8.72 -5.91
N PRO A 152 37.68 7.93 -5.41
CA PRO A 152 37.76 7.61 -3.98
C PRO A 152 37.79 8.85 -3.08
N ASP A 153 38.47 9.93 -3.50
CA ASP A 153 38.54 11.19 -2.76
C ASP A 153 37.19 11.91 -2.69
N LEU A 154 36.43 11.92 -3.79
CA LEU A 154 35.08 12.48 -3.83
C LEU A 154 34.10 11.66 -2.98
N ASP A 155 34.18 10.33 -3.05
CA ASP A 155 33.35 9.45 -2.22
C ASP A 155 33.70 9.52 -0.74
N ALA A 156 34.98 9.73 -0.39
CA ALA A 156 35.40 9.96 0.99
C ALA A 156 34.98 11.35 1.50
N HIS A 157 35.10 12.40 0.68
CA HIS A 157 34.76 13.77 1.09
C HIS A 157 33.24 13.98 1.14
N LEU A 158 32.55 13.81 0.01
CA LEU A 158 31.13 14.10 -0.15
C LEU A 158 30.21 12.92 0.23
N GLY A 159 30.73 11.69 0.25
CA GLY A 159 29.93 10.45 0.31
C GLY A 159 29.68 9.87 -1.09
N LYS A 160 29.41 8.55 -1.17
CA LYS A 160 29.10 7.87 -2.45
C LYS A 160 27.79 8.35 -3.08
N TRP A 161 27.61 8.09 -4.37
CA TRP A 161 26.33 8.32 -5.08
C TRP A 161 25.25 7.30 -4.68
N VAL A 162 24.16 7.79 -4.07
CA VAL A 162 22.89 7.07 -3.94
C VAL A 162 22.01 7.40 -5.15
N ARG A 163 21.34 6.39 -5.72
CA ARG A 163 20.32 6.58 -6.77
C ARG A 163 18.92 6.61 -6.15
N VAL A 164 18.14 7.63 -6.46
CA VAL A 164 16.69 7.64 -6.20
C VAL A 164 16.05 6.58 -7.10
N GLU A 165 15.37 5.58 -6.53
CA GLU A 165 14.88 4.40 -7.30
C GLU A 165 13.78 4.70 -8.33
N ARG A 166 13.08 5.83 -8.15
CA ARG A 166 12.06 6.32 -9.08
C ARG A 166 12.71 7.20 -10.16
N TYR A 167 12.30 6.96 -11.40
CA TYR A 167 12.77 7.67 -12.58
C TYR A 167 11.73 8.73 -12.99
N LEU A 168 12.18 9.74 -13.76
CA LEU A 168 11.46 11.02 -13.89
C LEU A 168 10.66 11.18 -15.18
N ASP A 169 10.79 10.25 -16.11
CA ASP A 169 10.23 10.34 -17.45
C ASP A 169 8.84 9.68 -17.58
N SER A 170 8.27 9.78 -18.79
CA SER A 170 6.90 9.35 -19.07
C SER A 170 6.69 7.85 -19.00
N SER A 171 7.72 7.00 -18.95
CA SER A 171 7.48 5.57 -18.72
C SER A 171 6.98 5.26 -17.31
N ALA A 172 7.14 6.20 -16.36
CA ALA A 172 6.43 6.22 -15.09
C ALA A 172 5.02 6.84 -15.27
N ALA A 173 4.95 8.02 -15.88
CA ALA A 173 3.70 8.77 -16.05
C ALA A 173 2.61 8.01 -16.83
N LEU A 174 2.98 7.16 -17.80
CA LEU A 174 2.06 6.38 -18.67
C LEU A 174 1.48 5.12 -18.00
N GLY A 175 1.66 4.97 -16.69
CA GLY A 175 1.46 3.75 -15.90
C GLY A 175 0.25 2.90 -16.30
N THR A 176 0.52 1.80 -17.01
CA THR A 176 -0.45 0.75 -17.40
C THR A 176 -1.62 1.19 -18.31
N SER A 177 -1.57 2.41 -18.85
CA SER A 177 -2.52 2.92 -19.84
C SER A 177 -2.65 2.01 -21.08
N SER A 178 -3.70 2.19 -21.88
CA SER A 178 -3.87 1.51 -23.18
C SER A 178 -2.74 1.80 -24.19
N LEU A 179 -1.92 2.81 -23.91
CA LEU A 179 -0.71 3.19 -24.64
C LEU A 179 0.57 2.53 -24.09
N SER A 180 0.49 1.63 -23.10
CA SER A 180 1.63 0.93 -22.50
C SER A 180 2.43 0.05 -23.48
N TRP A 181 1.94 -0.19 -24.71
CA TRP A 181 2.75 -0.81 -25.75
C TRP A 181 3.74 0.17 -26.41
N LEU A 182 3.46 1.49 -26.38
CA LEU A 182 4.40 2.52 -26.82
C LEU A 182 5.56 2.66 -25.84
N SER A 183 5.35 2.49 -24.52
CA SER A 183 6.43 2.65 -23.54
C SER A 183 7.58 1.68 -23.82
N MET A 184 7.32 0.46 -24.28
CA MET A 184 8.36 -0.49 -24.72
C MET A 184 9.27 0.04 -25.85
N PHE A 185 8.81 1.00 -26.66
CA PHE A 185 9.60 1.63 -27.72
C PHE A 185 10.32 2.92 -27.29
N PHE A 186 9.91 3.53 -26.16
CA PHE A 186 10.49 4.80 -25.67
C PHE A 186 11.26 4.68 -24.35
N SER A 187 11.11 3.58 -23.61
CA SER A 187 11.74 3.27 -22.30
C SER A 187 13.25 2.97 -22.37
N LEU A 188 13.97 3.48 -23.37
CA LEU A 188 15.43 3.29 -23.52
C LEU A 188 16.27 4.40 -22.87
N GLU A 189 15.67 5.55 -22.52
CA GLU A 189 16.31 6.67 -21.78
C GLU A 189 15.55 6.91 -20.46
N GLU A 190 15.93 6.20 -19.39
CA GLU A 190 15.40 6.42 -18.03
C GLU A 190 16.13 7.62 -17.40
N VAL A 191 15.42 8.61 -16.84
CA VAL A 191 16.06 9.74 -16.15
C VAL A 191 16.03 9.56 -14.64
N TYR A 192 17.16 9.69 -13.95
CA TYR A 192 17.28 9.46 -12.49
C TYR A 192 17.97 10.62 -11.76
N ILE A 193 17.53 10.87 -10.52
CA ILE A 193 18.25 11.72 -9.55
C ILE A 193 19.26 10.86 -8.78
N PHE A 194 20.44 11.42 -8.55
CA PHE A 194 21.46 10.87 -7.66
C PHE A 194 21.86 11.93 -6.64
N TYR A 195 22.09 11.52 -5.39
CA TYR A 195 22.60 12.38 -4.34
C TYR A 195 23.81 11.77 -3.65
N ARG A 196 24.61 12.61 -2.99
CA ARG A 196 25.65 12.21 -2.04
C ARG A 196 25.25 12.59 -0.63
N ARG A 197 25.73 11.87 0.37
CA ARG A 197 25.35 12.05 1.79
C ARG A 197 26.57 11.82 2.68
N SER A 198 26.80 12.71 3.65
CA SER A 198 27.93 12.61 4.58
C SER A 198 27.57 13.04 6.00
N ARG A 199 28.31 12.53 6.99
CA ARG A 199 28.27 12.99 8.40
C ARG A 199 29.42 13.95 8.75
N ARG A 200 30.36 14.18 7.83
CA ARG A 200 31.55 15.02 8.08
C ARG A 200 31.14 16.50 8.17
N SER A 201 31.53 17.16 9.26
CA SER A 201 31.17 18.57 9.54
C SER A 201 31.88 19.58 8.62
N GLY A 202 33.07 19.24 8.13
CA GLY A 202 33.84 20.04 7.17
C GLY A 202 33.46 19.81 5.70
N VAL A 203 32.17 19.62 5.40
CA VAL A 203 31.66 19.37 4.04
C VAL A 203 30.45 20.26 3.75
N GLN A 204 30.33 20.70 2.49
CA GLN A 204 29.19 21.46 1.97
C GLN A 204 27.85 20.71 2.24
N ARG A 205 26.77 21.43 2.54
CA ARG A 205 25.43 20.86 2.79
C ARG A 205 24.39 21.45 1.85
N VAL A 206 23.49 20.62 1.35
CA VAL A 206 22.32 21.08 0.57
C VAL A 206 21.25 21.57 1.54
N VAL A 207 20.74 22.78 1.33
CA VAL A 207 19.73 23.43 2.20
C VAL A 207 18.48 23.89 1.44
N ASP A 208 18.44 23.78 0.12
CA ASP A 208 17.19 23.92 -0.64
C ASP A 208 17.29 23.16 -1.97
N VAL A 209 16.16 22.72 -2.52
CA VAL A 209 16.09 22.06 -3.83
C VAL A 209 14.85 22.58 -4.56
N ARG A 210 14.97 22.87 -5.86
CA ARG A 210 13.89 23.37 -6.70
C ARG A 210 13.92 22.71 -8.08
N VAL A 211 12.74 22.51 -8.66
CA VAL A 211 12.59 22.36 -10.11
C VAL A 211 12.47 23.76 -10.72
N LEU A 212 13.13 23.99 -11.86
CA LEU A 212 13.03 25.21 -12.65
C LEU A 212 12.55 24.87 -14.06
N GLU A 213 11.51 25.51 -14.56
CA GLU A 213 11.14 25.51 -15.97
C GLU A 213 12.00 26.47 -16.80
N ALA A 214 12.04 26.26 -18.12
CA ALA A 214 12.84 27.09 -19.03
C ALA A 214 12.31 28.54 -19.10
N GLY A 215 13.03 29.45 -18.46
CA GLY A 215 12.67 30.87 -18.34
C GLY A 215 12.48 31.34 -16.90
N GLU A 216 12.44 30.42 -15.93
CA GLU A 216 12.45 30.78 -14.50
C GLU A 216 13.87 31.14 -14.04
N GLU A 217 14.01 32.30 -13.40
CA GLU A 217 15.26 32.73 -12.76
C GLU A 217 15.29 32.33 -11.27
N LEU A 218 16.49 32.02 -10.78
CA LEU A 218 16.71 31.77 -9.35
C LEU A 218 16.70 33.09 -8.55
N PRO A 219 16.29 33.07 -7.27
CA PRO A 219 16.31 34.26 -6.43
C PRO A 219 17.70 34.92 -6.38
N SER A 220 17.81 36.12 -6.93
CA SER A 220 19.04 36.92 -6.97
C SER A 220 19.47 37.45 -5.59
N HIS A 221 18.54 37.48 -4.63
CA HIS A 221 18.78 37.76 -3.22
C HIS A 221 18.33 36.56 -2.38
N LEU A 222 19.19 36.08 -1.48
CA LEU A 222 18.94 34.88 -0.66
C LEU A 222 18.11 35.12 0.61
N GLY A 223 17.62 36.36 0.81
CA GLY A 223 16.72 36.73 1.90
C GLY A 223 17.38 36.74 3.28
N GLU A 224 16.56 36.59 4.32
CA GLU A 224 17.03 36.43 5.70
C GLU A 224 17.59 35.01 5.97
N ASP A 225 17.50 34.10 5.00
CA ASP A 225 17.89 32.69 5.13
C ASP A 225 19.41 32.44 5.26
N GLY A 226 20.22 33.50 5.19
CA GLY A 226 21.67 33.48 5.32
C GLY A 226 22.40 33.21 4.00
N GLY A 227 23.61 32.65 4.09
CA GLY A 227 24.52 32.50 2.96
C GLY A 227 24.29 31.27 2.08
N GLY A 228 25.31 30.94 1.29
CA GLY A 228 25.32 29.82 0.34
C GLY A 228 25.26 30.26 -1.12
N GLY A 229 25.16 29.29 -2.03
CA GLY A 229 25.07 29.51 -3.47
C GLY A 229 24.22 28.44 -4.16
N TRP A 230 23.53 28.83 -5.23
CA TRP A 230 22.76 27.90 -6.05
C TRP A 230 23.67 27.17 -7.04
N LYS A 231 23.51 25.86 -7.14
CA LYS A 231 24.04 25.02 -8.21
C LYS A 231 22.88 24.56 -9.09
N VAL A 232 23.04 24.64 -10.41
CA VAL A 232 22.06 24.17 -11.38
C VAL A 232 22.60 22.92 -12.07
N VAL A 233 21.79 21.88 -12.15
CA VAL A 233 22.14 20.65 -12.88
C VAL A 233 21.82 20.84 -14.36
N GLU A 234 22.84 20.75 -15.20
CA GLU A 234 22.70 20.94 -16.66
C GLU A 234 21.86 19.87 -17.37
N THR A 235 21.74 18.69 -16.78
CA THR A 235 20.93 17.60 -17.34
C THR A 235 19.45 17.89 -17.16
N ASP A 236 18.75 18.13 -18.26
CA ASP A 236 17.29 18.30 -18.32
C ASP A 236 16.57 17.08 -17.72
N LEU A 237 15.72 17.33 -16.73
CA LEU A 237 14.91 16.34 -16.02
C LEU A 237 13.95 15.60 -16.96
N ARG A 238 13.54 16.22 -18.07
CA ARG A 238 12.56 15.67 -19.01
C ARG A 238 13.26 14.91 -20.14
N ALA A 239 12.80 13.70 -20.45
CA ALA A 239 13.28 12.94 -21.60
C ALA A 239 13.06 13.71 -22.92
N LYS A 240 13.92 13.53 -23.93
CA LYS A 240 13.83 14.32 -25.18
C LYS A 240 12.47 14.18 -25.87
N PHE A 241 11.92 12.97 -25.88
CA PHE A 241 10.62 12.64 -26.45
C PHE A 241 9.48 13.51 -25.87
N LEU A 242 9.42 13.68 -24.55
CA LEU A 242 8.34 14.42 -23.88
C LEU A 242 8.25 15.87 -24.33
N LYS A 243 9.40 16.54 -24.50
CA LYS A 243 9.45 17.94 -24.94
C LYS A 243 9.03 18.09 -26.40
N SER A 244 9.39 17.11 -27.25
CA SER A 244 9.03 17.10 -28.66
C SER A 244 7.58 16.66 -28.94
N TRP A 245 6.97 15.87 -28.06
CA TRP A 245 5.63 15.30 -28.27
C TRP A 245 4.54 16.00 -27.45
N GLY A 246 4.77 16.21 -26.15
CA GLY A 246 3.84 16.90 -25.24
C GLY A 246 4.00 18.43 -25.22
N GLY A 247 4.89 19.00 -26.04
CA GLY A 247 5.12 20.45 -26.12
C GLY A 247 5.74 21.09 -24.87
N LEU A 248 6.19 20.29 -23.91
CA LEU A 248 6.71 20.77 -22.62
C LEU A 248 8.06 21.50 -22.77
N ALA A 249 8.21 22.59 -22.02
CA ALA A 249 9.48 23.26 -21.81
C ALA A 249 10.53 22.30 -21.22
N GLY A 250 11.82 22.65 -21.33
CA GLY A 250 12.87 21.97 -20.55
C GLY A 250 12.72 22.27 -19.06
N ALA A 251 13.10 21.32 -18.21
CA ALA A 251 13.16 21.56 -16.76
C ALA A 251 14.52 21.14 -16.19
N LYS A 252 15.08 21.95 -15.31
CA LYS A 252 16.35 21.68 -14.62
C LYS A 252 16.11 21.54 -13.11
N LEU A 253 16.99 20.80 -12.44
CA LEU A 253 17.05 20.79 -10.97
C LEU A 253 18.08 21.81 -10.52
N ALA A 254 17.70 22.67 -9.57
CA ALA A 254 18.59 23.56 -8.87
C ALA A 254 18.61 23.23 -7.38
N TYR A 255 19.75 23.41 -6.73
CA TYR A 255 19.89 23.19 -5.29
C TYR A 255 20.83 24.20 -4.64
N ARG A 256 20.46 24.67 -3.45
CA ARG A 256 21.23 25.66 -2.66
C ARG A 256 22.20 24.92 -1.76
N VAL A 257 23.47 25.25 -1.87
CA VAL A 257 24.57 24.68 -1.08
C VAL A 257 25.10 25.72 -0.09
N VAL A 258 25.37 25.29 1.14
CA VAL A 258 25.98 26.10 2.21
C VAL A 258 27.25 25.42 2.67
N GLU A 259 28.36 26.15 2.61
CA GLU A 259 29.68 25.67 3.03
C GLU A 259 29.80 25.57 4.57
N PRO A 260 30.78 24.81 5.09
CA PRO A 260 31.07 24.77 6.52
C PRO A 260 31.26 26.17 7.11
N ASN A 261 30.70 26.39 8.30
CA ASN A 261 30.73 27.65 9.05
C ASN A 261 30.01 28.85 8.40
N VAL A 262 29.38 28.70 7.22
CA VAL A 262 28.52 29.76 6.67
C VAL A 262 27.15 29.73 7.38
N PRO A 263 26.68 30.85 7.97
CA PRO A 263 25.38 30.90 8.63
C PRO A 263 24.21 30.72 7.65
N THR A 264 23.21 29.94 8.06
CA THR A 264 21.92 29.80 7.39
C THR A 264 20.84 29.45 8.42
N THR A 265 19.61 29.91 8.20
CA THR A 265 18.44 29.50 8.99
C THR A 265 17.84 28.18 8.50
N LEU A 266 18.15 27.78 7.26
CA LEU A 266 17.56 26.62 6.60
C LEU A 266 18.20 25.33 7.11
N GLU A 267 17.37 24.44 7.63
CA GLU A 267 17.78 23.08 7.93
C GLU A 267 18.24 22.33 6.66
N PRO A 268 19.29 21.49 6.77
CA PRO A 268 19.80 20.73 5.64
C PRO A 268 18.77 19.72 5.13
N VAL A 269 18.75 19.54 3.81
CA VAL A 269 18.01 18.45 3.17
C VAL A 269 18.73 17.14 3.49
N THR A 270 18.00 16.15 3.99
CA THR A 270 18.54 14.83 4.34
C THR A 270 18.13 13.74 3.35
N GLU A 271 17.02 13.91 2.62
CA GLU A 271 16.47 12.90 1.73
C GLU A 271 15.67 13.52 0.57
N VAL A 272 15.66 12.82 -0.57
CA VAL A 272 14.91 13.18 -1.78
C VAL A 272 14.03 12.00 -2.21
N GLU A 273 12.78 12.26 -2.53
CA GLU A 273 11.80 11.25 -2.94
C GLU A 273 10.91 11.78 -4.08
N ILE A 274 10.50 10.88 -4.97
CA ILE A 274 9.58 11.20 -6.08
C ILE A 274 8.19 10.69 -5.73
N VAL A 275 7.20 11.54 -6.01
CA VAL A 275 5.78 11.17 -5.95
C VAL A 275 5.22 11.24 -7.37
N TYR A 276 4.54 10.17 -7.79
CA TYR A 276 3.83 10.12 -9.07
C TYR A 276 2.35 10.45 -8.87
N GLY A 277 1.69 10.98 -9.90
CA GLY A 277 0.31 11.43 -9.84
C GLY A 277 0.12 12.69 -8.98
N PRO A 278 -1.13 13.14 -8.81
CA PRO A 278 -1.49 14.34 -8.03
C PRO A 278 -1.53 14.03 -6.53
N ASN A 279 -0.53 13.28 -6.05
CA ASN A 279 -0.50 12.69 -4.71
C ASN A 279 0.29 13.55 -3.72
N PRO A 280 -0.11 13.56 -2.43
CA PRO A 280 0.60 14.34 -1.42
C PRO A 280 1.98 13.74 -1.10
N PRO A 281 2.94 14.54 -0.61
CA PRO A 281 4.19 14.04 -0.06
C PRO A 281 3.97 13.14 1.17
N TRP A 282 4.92 12.25 1.43
CA TRP A 282 4.98 11.46 2.67
C TRP A 282 5.00 12.37 3.93
N PRO A 283 4.52 11.90 5.09
CA PRO A 283 4.67 12.64 6.35
C PRO A 283 6.14 13.03 6.60
N GLY A 284 6.36 14.32 6.89
CA GLY A 284 7.70 14.90 7.06
C GLY A 284 8.42 15.32 5.76
N PHE A 285 7.86 15.03 4.58
CA PHE A 285 8.35 15.56 3.30
C PHE A 285 7.53 16.79 2.86
N THR A 286 8.18 17.66 2.09
CA THR A 286 7.59 18.83 1.44
C THR A 286 7.89 18.79 -0.06
N GLU A 287 6.99 19.33 -0.88
CA GLU A 287 7.23 19.45 -2.32
C GLU A 287 8.35 20.47 -2.62
N ALA A 288 9.16 20.15 -3.64
CA ALA A 288 10.26 20.96 -4.16
C ALA A 288 10.04 21.40 -5.62
N GLY A 289 8.96 20.91 -6.26
CA GLY A 289 8.54 21.33 -7.59
C GLY A 289 8.08 20.19 -8.49
N THR A 290 7.25 20.52 -9.47
CA THR A 290 6.64 19.57 -10.40
C THR A 290 7.56 19.33 -11.59
N ILE A 291 8.12 18.12 -11.70
CA ILE A 291 9.01 17.72 -12.79
C ILE A 291 8.22 17.49 -14.08
N LEU A 292 7.08 16.80 -14.00
CA LEU A 292 6.12 16.68 -15.10
C LEU A 292 4.73 17.08 -14.60
N PRO A 293 4.02 18.02 -15.26
CA PRO A 293 2.61 18.25 -14.99
C PRO A 293 1.77 17.10 -15.55
N ALA A 294 0.61 16.81 -14.93
CA ALA A 294 -0.32 15.82 -15.46
C ALA A 294 -0.96 16.32 -16.77
N HIS A 295 -0.99 15.49 -17.81
CA HIS A 295 -1.57 15.86 -19.10
C HIS A 295 -2.73 14.91 -19.50
N MET A 296 -3.96 15.37 -19.21
CA MET A 296 -5.20 14.60 -19.34
C MET A 296 -5.50 14.07 -20.76
N LYS A 297 -4.93 14.67 -21.82
CA LYS A 297 -5.17 14.20 -23.20
C LYS A 297 -4.44 12.90 -23.54
N ASP A 298 -3.31 12.65 -22.87
CA ASP A 298 -2.38 11.59 -23.22
C ASP A 298 -2.25 10.51 -22.14
N GLY A 299 -2.95 10.67 -21.01
CA GLY A 299 -2.90 9.72 -19.89
C GLY A 299 -1.54 9.69 -19.20
N THR A 300 -0.89 10.85 -19.05
CA THR A 300 0.38 10.98 -18.32
C THR A 300 0.15 11.63 -16.95
N GLU A 301 0.47 10.87 -15.91
CA GLU A 301 0.47 11.34 -14.53
C GLU A 301 1.55 12.40 -14.25
N SER A 302 1.33 13.26 -13.26
CA SER A 302 2.36 14.17 -12.79
C SER A 302 3.54 13.42 -12.14
N VAL A 303 4.70 14.07 -12.12
CA VAL A 303 5.89 13.61 -11.39
C VAL A 303 6.39 14.78 -10.56
N THR A 304 6.33 14.64 -9.23
CA THR A 304 6.64 15.71 -8.27
C THR A 304 7.88 15.36 -7.46
N LEU A 305 8.80 16.33 -7.36
CA LEU A 305 9.97 16.24 -6.50
C LEU A 305 9.58 16.58 -5.06
N THR A 306 9.96 15.73 -4.11
CA THR A 306 9.77 15.98 -2.68
C THR A 306 11.08 15.84 -1.92
N ILE A 307 11.22 16.61 -0.85
CA ILE A 307 12.41 16.64 0.01
C ILE A 307 12.02 16.53 1.48
N ARG A 308 12.93 16.00 2.30
CA ARG A 308 12.84 16.06 3.76
C ARG A 308 14.06 16.79 4.31
N ARG A 309 13.84 17.69 5.27
CA ARG A 309 14.88 18.42 6.00
C ARG A 309 15.42 17.56 7.15
N THR A 310 15.68 18.09 8.35
CA THR A 310 16.07 17.21 9.47
C THR A 310 14.90 16.29 9.81
N PRO A 311 15.07 14.96 9.82
CA PRO A 311 13.98 14.06 10.17
C PRO A 311 13.70 14.18 11.66
N HIS A 312 12.52 14.68 12.02
CA HIS A 312 12.04 14.55 13.39
C HIS A 312 11.79 13.06 13.70
N PRO A 313 12.07 12.59 14.93
CA PRO A 313 11.72 11.24 15.33
C PRO A 313 10.20 11.06 15.27
N ASN A 314 9.74 9.85 14.94
CA ASN A 314 8.32 9.52 15.04
C ASN A 314 7.83 9.78 16.48
N PRO A 315 6.60 10.27 16.66
CA PRO A 315 6.05 10.60 17.97
C PRO A 315 6.03 9.36 18.87
N SER A 316 6.37 9.54 20.15
CA SER A 316 6.24 8.49 21.16
C SER A 316 4.76 8.15 21.35
N LEU A 317 4.33 7.04 20.76
CA LEU A 317 3.00 6.48 20.96
C LEU A 317 2.78 6.11 22.44
N PRO A 318 1.54 6.18 22.97
CA PRO A 318 1.26 5.74 24.33
C PRO A 318 1.55 4.24 24.48
N VAL A 319 2.50 3.92 25.35
CA VAL A 319 2.87 2.55 25.73
C VAL A 319 2.82 2.47 27.27
N PRO A 320 1.84 1.76 27.85
CA PRO A 320 0.73 1.06 27.18
C PRO A 320 -0.27 2.00 26.51
N LEU A 321 -0.94 1.50 25.47
CA LEU A 321 -2.14 2.15 24.91
C LEU A 321 -3.31 1.93 25.87
N THR A 322 -3.97 3.01 26.29
CA THR A 322 -5.00 3.00 27.34
C THR A 322 -6.37 3.47 26.83
N PHE A 323 -7.42 3.11 27.57
CA PHE A 323 -8.70 3.82 27.51
C PHE A 323 -8.56 5.24 28.06
N LYS A 324 -9.48 6.13 27.69
CA LYS A 324 -9.66 7.43 28.37
C LYS A 324 -10.09 7.23 29.83
N THR A 325 -9.90 8.25 30.66
CA THR A 325 -10.29 8.29 32.07
C THR A 325 -11.80 8.20 32.30
N ASP A 326 -12.62 8.53 31.30
CA ASP A 326 -14.07 8.31 31.27
C ASP A 326 -14.48 6.85 30.91
N GLY A 327 -13.51 5.98 30.65
CA GLY A 327 -13.73 4.60 30.24
C GLY A 327 -14.12 4.40 28.78
N THR A 328 -13.97 5.42 27.92
CA THR A 328 -14.24 5.33 26.48
C THR A 328 -12.98 5.07 25.65
N PHE A 329 -13.17 4.44 24.49
CA PHE A 329 -12.18 4.35 23.41
C PHE A 329 -12.93 4.20 22.08
N LYS A 330 -12.71 5.11 21.13
CA LYS A 330 -13.42 5.14 19.84
C LYS A 330 -12.51 4.67 18.69
N ILE A 331 -12.99 3.68 17.93
CA ILE A 331 -12.33 3.17 16.73
C ILE A 331 -13.17 3.53 15.50
N MET A 332 -12.56 4.13 14.49
CA MET A 332 -13.15 4.28 13.14
C MET A 332 -12.54 3.24 12.21
N GLN A 333 -13.35 2.39 11.59
CA GLN A 333 -12.91 1.49 10.53
C GLN A 333 -12.97 2.23 9.18
N ILE A 334 -11.94 2.07 8.34
CA ILE A 334 -11.88 2.58 6.98
C ILE A 334 -11.31 1.45 6.10
N GLY A 335 -12.16 0.82 5.30
CA GLY A 335 -11.77 -0.15 4.27
C GLY A 335 -12.00 0.41 2.87
N ASP A 336 -11.62 -0.38 1.87
CA ASP A 336 -12.27 -0.35 0.56
C ASP A 336 -12.14 1.02 -0.15
N MET A 337 -11.00 1.69 0.04
CA MET A 337 -10.75 3.01 -0.51
C MET A 337 -10.38 2.98 -1.99
N HIS A 338 -9.72 1.90 -2.43
CA HIS A 338 -9.33 1.70 -3.83
C HIS A 338 -8.60 2.90 -4.46
N PHE A 339 -7.55 3.39 -3.81
CA PHE A 339 -6.77 4.48 -4.37
C PHE A 339 -5.75 4.02 -5.43
N SER A 340 -5.60 4.88 -6.43
CA SER A 340 -4.74 4.73 -7.60
C SER A 340 -3.61 5.77 -7.56
N VAL A 341 -2.63 5.65 -8.46
CA VAL A 341 -1.64 6.72 -8.65
C VAL A 341 -2.30 7.96 -9.25
N ALA A 342 -3.21 7.77 -10.21
CA ALA A 342 -3.99 8.85 -10.82
C ALA A 342 -5.10 9.41 -9.91
N HIS A 343 -5.66 10.56 -10.29
CA HIS A 343 -7.02 10.92 -9.91
C HIS A 343 -8.02 9.94 -10.52
N GLU A 344 -8.90 9.38 -9.71
CA GLU A 344 -9.89 8.40 -10.13
C GLU A 344 -11.19 9.09 -10.59
N ILE A 345 -11.85 8.52 -11.61
CA ILE A 345 -13.24 8.87 -11.89
C ILE A 345 -14.11 8.26 -10.78
N CYS A 346 -15.02 9.03 -10.20
CA CYS A 346 -15.93 8.52 -9.18
C CYS A 346 -16.79 7.37 -9.70
N ARG A 347 -16.76 6.24 -9.01
CA ARG A 347 -17.53 5.05 -9.35
C ARG A 347 -18.90 5.11 -8.69
N ASP A 348 -19.93 4.73 -9.45
CA ASP A 348 -21.25 4.35 -8.96
C ASP A 348 -21.93 5.36 -7.99
N THR A 349 -21.82 6.66 -8.27
CA THR A 349 -22.37 7.76 -7.46
C THR A 349 -23.34 8.64 -8.26
N GLN A 350 -24.13 9.49 -7.58
CA GLN A 350 -24.92 10.57 -8.18
C GLN A 350 -24.27 11.95 -8.03
N LYS A 351 -23.17 12.04 -7.29
CA LYS A 351 -22.47 13.30 -7.06
C LYS A 351 -21.77 13.75 -8.34
N GLU A 352 -22.08 14.96 -8.78
CA GLU A 352 -21.44 15.64 -9.92
C GLU A 352 -21.27 17.14 -9.61
N PRO A 353 -20.11 17.76 -9.89
CA PRO A 353 -18.86 17.13 -10.30
C PRO A 353 -18.26 16.26 -9.18
N CYS A 354 -17.47 15.26 -9.55
CA CYS A 354 -16.82 14.35 -8.60
C CYS A 354 -15.44 13.88 -9.08
N VAL A 355 -14.45 13.91 -8.17
CA VAL A 355 -13.10 13.35 -8.37
C VAL A 355 -12.82 12.37 -7.23
N GLY A 356 -12.51 11.12 -7.58
CA GLY A 356 -12.66 9.94 -6.73
C GLY A 356 -11.89 10.00 -5.41
N ASP A 357 -10.60 10.31 -5.47
CA ASP A 357 -9.76 10.56 -4.29
C ASP A 357 -10.07 11.89 -3.61
N VAL A 358 -10.10 13.01 -4.34
CA VAL A 358 -10.25 14.35 -3.77
C VAL A 358 -11.51 14.46 -2.90
N ASP A 359 -12.65 14.03 -3.43
CA ASP A 359 -13.91 14.05 -2.69
C ASP A 359 -13.96 13.02 -1.56
N THR A 360 -13.29 11.87 -1.71
CA THR A 360 -13.17 10.87 -0.64
C THR A 360 -12.33 11.41 0.51
N LEU A 361 -11.19 12.02 0.23
CA LEU A 361 -10.30 12.60 1.25
C LEU A 361 -10.94 13.81 1.94
N ALA A 362 -11.74 14.60 1.21
CA ALA A 362 -12.55 15.67 1.81
C ALA A 362 -13.65 15.10 2.74
N MET A 363 -14.35 14.03 2.31
CA MET A 363 -15.39 13.34 3.09
C MET A 363 -14.82 12.69 4.36
N LEU A 364 -13.78 11.85 4.22
CA LEU A 364 -13.09 11.21 5.33
C LEU A 364 -12.45 12.23 6.28
N GLY A 365 -11.85 13.30 5.74
CA GLY A 365 -11.30 14.39 6.54
C GLY A 365 -12.33 15.01 7.47
N ARG A 366 -13.52 15.37 6.94
CA ARG A 366 -14.63 15.87 7.77
C ARG A 366 -15.05 14.85 8.83
N TRP A 367 -15.24 13.57 8.48
CA TRP A 367 -15.64 12.56 9.46
C TRP A 367 -14.59 12.34 10.56
N LEU A 368 -13.30 12.44 10.26
CA LEU A 368 -12.24 12.37 11.28
C LEU A 368 -12.31 13.58 12.24
N ASP A 369 -12.57 14.77 11.72
CA ASP A 369 -12.69 16.01 12.50
C ASP A 369 -14.01 16.07 13.32
N GLU A 370 -15.09 15.49 12.80
CA GLU A 370 -16.38 15.32 13.47
C GLU A 370 -16.32 14.22 14.55
N GLU A 371 -15.75 13.05 14.25
CA GLU A 371 -15.74 11.89 15.16
C GLU A 371 -14.66 11.95 16.23
N LYS A 372 -13.47 12.45 15.90
CA LYS A 372 -12.26 12.44 16.74
C LYS A 372 -11.99 11.04 17.33
N PRO A 373 -11.81 10.02 16.48
CA PRO A 373 -11.52 8.66 16.93
C PRO A 373 -10.17 8.61 17.66
N ASP A 374 -10.07 7.76 18.67
CA ASP A 374 -8.81 7.48 19.36
C ASP A 374 -7.87 6.65 18.48
N MET A 375 -8.46 5.87 17.56
CA MET A 375 -7.74 5.03 16.62
C MET A 375 -8.54 4.83 15.32
N VAL A 376 -7.82 4.74 14.19
CA VAL A 376 -8.34 4.26 12.91
C VAL A 376 -7.87 2.84 12.62
N VAL A 377 -8.75 1.99 12.10
CA VAL A 377 -8.41 0.67 11.55
C VAL A 377 -8.54 0.73 10.04
N LEU A 378 -7.40 0.60 9.34
CA LEU A 378 -7.36 0.48 7.88
C LEU A 378 -7.57 -0.99 7.53
N SER A 379 -8.80 -1.34 7.12
CA SER A 379 -9.25 -2.75 6.99
C SER A 379 -9.08 -3.33 5.59
N GLY A 380 -7.93 -3.10 4.96
CA GLY A 380 -7.59 -3.59 3.62
C GLY A 380 -8.20 -2.79 2.46
N ASP A 381 -7.72 -3.08 1.25
CA ASP A 381 -8.02 -2.46 -0.04
C ASP A 381 -8.00 -0.94 0.00
N GLN A 382 -6.88 -0.46 0.53
CA GLN A 382 -6.50 0.93 0.57
C GLN A 382 -6.02 1.38 -0.82
N LEU A 383 -5.39 0.47 -1.57
CA LEU A 383 -5.02 0.60 -2.98
C LEU A 383 -6.05 -0.10 -3.88
N ASN A 384 -6.26 0.39 -5.11
CA ASN A 384 -7.17 -0.24 -6.08
C ASN A 384 -6.63 -1.52 -6.71
N GLY A 385 -5.33 -1.80 -6.58
CA GLY A 385 -4.67 -2.85 -7.33
C GLY A 385 -4.78 -2.58 -8.84
N GLN A 386 -5.18 -3.62 -9.58
CA GLN A 386 -5.75 -3.53 -10.93
C GLN A 386 -4.96 -2.67 -11.92
N ALA A 387 -3.63 -2.77 -11.87
CA ALA A 387 -2.67 -1.99 -12.66
C ALA A 387 -2.58 -0.49 -12.28
N THR A 388 -3.68 0.10 -11.80
CA THR A 388 -3.81 1.53 -11.42
C THR A 388 -3.02 1.99 -10.20
N SER A 389 -2.70 1.11 -9.24
CA SER A 389 -1.94 1.45 -8.03
C SER A 389 -0.46 1.04 -8.10
N TRP A 390 0.13 1.10 -9.30
CA TRP A 390 1.45 0.55 -9.65
C TRP A 390 2.65 1.14 -8.88
N ASP A 391 2.53 2.32 -8.25
CA ASP A 391 3.48 2.81 -7.27
C ASP A 391 2.82 3.01 -5.90
N VAL A 392 2.82 1.94 -5.11
CA VAL A 392 2.40 1.90 -3.69
C VAL A 392 2.90 3.11 -2.91
N LYS A 393 4.15 3.52 -3.15
CA LYS A 393 4.80 4.60 -2.41
C LYS A 393 4.29 6.01 -2.76
N SER A 394 3.52 6.16 -3.85
CA SER A 394 2.80 7.40 -4.18
C SER A 394 1.34 7.36 -3.73
N VAL A 395 0.74 6.17 -3.61
CA VAL A 395 -0.67 6.01 -3.20
C VAL A 395 -0.85 6.08 -1.68
N LEU A 396 -0.01 5.39 -0.89
CA LEU A 396 -0.13 5.33 0.58
C LEU A 396 -0.14 6.71 1.28
N PRO A 397 0.57 7.76 0.81
CA PRO A 397 0.42 9.11 1.32
C PRO A 397 -1.02 9.66 1.35
N LYS A 398 -1.91 9.31 0.38
CA LYS A 398 -3.31 9.80 0.33
C LYS A 398 -4.01 9.64 1.69
N VAL A 399 -3.93 8.44 2.28
CA VAL A 399 -4.54 8.14 3.60
C VAL A 399 -3.59 8.41 4.78
N THR A 400 -2.32 8.03 4.68
CA THR A 400 -1.42 8.04 5.86
C THR A 400 -1.05 9.46 6.28
N LYS A 401 -0.97 10.41 5.35
CA LYS A 401 -0.79 11.83 5.69
C LYS A 401 -2.03 12.42 6.37
N MET A 402 -3.23 12.11 5.87
CA MET A 402 -4.50 12.59 6.45
C MET A 402 -4.65 12.25 7.94
N LEU A 403 -4.15 11.07 8.35
CA LEU A 403 -4.13 10.61 9.74
C LEU A 403 -2.95 11.20 10.53
N SER A 404 -1.75 11.23 9.95
CA SER A 404 -0.54 11.78 10.58
C SER A 404 -0.66 13.27 10.92
N ASP A 405 -1.18 14.08 10.00
CA ASP A 405 -1.39 15.52 10.21
C ASP A 405 -2.39 15.79 11.34
N ARG A 406 -3.39 14.90 11.50
CA ARG A 406 -4.38 14.91 12.59
C ARG A 406 -3.89 14.27 13.89
N LYS A 407 -2.70 13.64 13.88
CA LYS A 407 -2.11 12.90 15.02
C LYS A 407 -2.95 11.69 15.48
N ILE A 408 -3.75 11.12 14.56
CA ILE A 408 -4.64 9.98 14.85
C ILE A 408 -3.85 8.69 14.71
N MET A 409 -3.89 7.84 15.74
CA MET A 409 -3.25 6.53 15.73
C MET A 409 -3.95 5.58 14.76
N PHE A 410 -3.21 4.73 14.06
CA PHE A 410 -3.82 3.77 13.14
C PHE A 410 -3.15 2.39 13.12
N ALA A 411 -3.91 1.35 12.80
CA ALA A 411 -3.39 0.03 12.49
C ALA A 411 -3.95 -0.47 11.15
N ALA A 412 -3.10 -1.09 10.34
CA ALA A 412 -3.47 -1.57 9.01
C ALA A 412 -3.36 -3.10 8.86
N ILE A 413 -4.38 -3.67 8.23
CA ILE A 413 -4.32 -4.96 7.54
C ILE A 413 -4.39 -4.71 6.03
N GLN A 414 -3.86 -5.64 5.24
CA GLN A 414 -3.98 -5.58 3.78
C GLN A 414 -5.17 -6.43 3.32
N GLY A 415 -5.81 -6.00 2.23
CA GLY A 415 -6.87 -6.72 1.53
C GLY A 415 -6.35 -7.49 0.32
N ASN A 416 -7.23 -7.83 -0.62
CA ASN A 416 -6.82 -8.55 -1.84
C ASN A 416 -6.21 -7.65 -2.92
N HIS A 417 -6.66 -6.41 -3.08
CA HIS A 417 -6.13 -5.47 -4.08
C HIS A 417 -4.79 -4.83 -3.67
N ASP A 418 -4.50 -4.71 -2.38
CA ASP A 418 -3.28 -4.03 -1.87
C ASP A 418 -1.96 -4.63 -2.42
N SER A 419 -1.88 -5.94 -2.66
CA SER A 419 -0.69 -6.61 -3.23
C SER A 419 -0.79 -7.08 -4.68
N GLU A 420 -1.87 -6.74 -5.41
CA GLU A 420 -2.01 -7.14 -6.82
C GLU A 420 -0.91 -6.57 -7.73
N THR A 421 -0.49 -5.31 -7.51
CA THR A 421 0.35 -4.58 -8.47
C THR A 421 1.39 -3.67 -7.82
N GLY A 422 2.39 -3.30 -8.63
CA GLY A 422 3.56 -2.54 -8.20
C GLY A 422 4.76 -3.41 -7.89
N LYS A 423 5.81 -2.80 -7.30
CA LYS A 423 7.11 -3.46 -7.07
C LYS A 423 7.31 -3.97 -5.63
N LEU A 424 6.50 -3.53 -4.66
CA LEU A 424 6.64 -3.91 -3.25
C LEU A 424 5.81 -5.15 -2.94
N SER A 425 6.44 -6.16 -2.33
CA SER A 425 5.72 -7.31 -1.76
C SER A 425 4.84 -6.90 -0.58
N ARG A 426 3.77 -7.66 -0.32
CA ARG A 426 2.87 -7.51 0.84
C ARG A 426 3.62 -7.26 2.16
N LYS A 427 4.75 -7.95 2.37
CA LYS A 427 5.63 -7.78 3.55
C LYS A 427 6.34 -6.42 3.58
N GLU A 428 6.87 -5.96 2.45
CA GLU A 428 7.50 -4.64 2.35
C GLU A 428 6.49 -3.51 2.53
N GLN A 429 5.26 -3.68 2.03
CA GLN A 429 4.14 -2.76 2.28
C GLN A 429 3.76 -2.73 3.78
N GLN A 430 3.65 -3.88 4.44
CA GLN A 430 3.38 -3.94 5.88
C GLN A 430 4.51 -3.31 6.71
N THR A 431 5.77 -3.53 6.30
CA THR A 431 6.95 -2.93 6.92
C THR A 431 6.93 -1.41 6.77
N LEU A 432 6.65 -0.92 5.55
CA LEU A 432 6.48 0.49 5.24
C LEU A 432 5.42 1.14 6.14
N LEU A 433 4.23 0.55 6.23
CA LEU A 433 3.14 1.04 7.09
C LEU A 433 3.52 1.06 8.58
N SER A 434 4.33 0.11 9.07
CA SER A 434 4.80 0.06 10.46
C SER A 434 5.85 1.13 10.82
N LEU A 435 6.47 1.77 9.82
CA LEU A 435 7.50 2.80 10.03
C LEU A 435 6.95 4.24 10.06
N LEU A 436 5.65 4.42 9.84
CA LEU A 436 5.02 5.73 9.73
C LEU A 436 4.67 6.34 11.09
N PRO A 437 4.67 7.67 11.22
CA PRO A 437 4.21 8.35 12.43
C PRO A 437 2.77 7.97 12.75
N TYR A 438 2.48 7.81 14.04
CA TYR A 438 1.20 7.36 14.60
C TYR A 438 0.76 5.91 14.24
N SER A 439 1.61 5.13 13.57
CA SER A 439 1.29 3.74 13.21
C SER A 439 1.49 2.78 14.39
N LEU A 440 0.42 2.07 14.74
CA LEU A 440 0.41 0.88 15.61
C LEU A 440 0.54 -0.43 14.79
N THR A 441 0.61 -0.31 13.46
CA THR A 441 0.72 -1.44 12.52
C THR A 441 1.97 -2.27 12.77
N ARG A 442 1.87 -3.60 12.69
CA ARG A 442 3.02 -4.50 12.82
C ARG A 442 3.12 -5.47 11.64
N VAL A 443 4.34 -5.95 11.39
CA VAL A 443 4.57 -7.16 10.59
C VAL A 443 4.40 -8.36 11.52
N GLY A 444 3.59 -9.33 11.10
CA GLY A 444 3.27 -10.54 11.86
C GLY A 444 4.40 -11.59 11.86
N PRO A 445 4.17 -12.73 12.54
CA PRO A 445 5.15 -13.82 12.59
C PRO A 445 5.50 -14.34 11.20
N SER A 446 6.79 -14.46 10.88
CA SER A 446 7.24 -14.88 9.54
C SER A 446 7.16 -16.39 9.28
N ASN A 447 6.44 -17.13 10.13
CA ASN A 447 6.31 -18.59 10.12
C ASN A 447 4.85 -19.07 10.03
N ILE A 448 3.93 -18.16 9.70
CA ILE A 448 2.52 -18.45 9.38
C ILE A 448 2.15 -17.76 8.06
N HIS A 449 1.03 -18.13 7.45
CA HIS A 449 0.48 -17.43 6.28
C HIS A 449 0.11 -15.98 6.60
N GLY A 450 0.24 -15.09 5.61
CA GLY A 450 -0.04 -13.66 5.74
C GLY A 450 1.03 -12.87 6.50
N VAL A 451 0.99 -11.54 6.37
CA VAL A 451 1.98 -10.60 6.94
C VAL A 451 1.37 -9.59 7.91
N SER A 452 0.06 -9.35 7.86
CA SER A 452 -0.64 -8.41 8.77
C SER A 452 -1.33 -9.09 9.97
N ASN A 453 -0.72 -10.16 10.51
CA ASN A 453 -1.22 -10.91 11.67
C ASN A 453 -0.62 -10.37 12.99
N TYR A 454 -1.40 -9.67 13.83
CA TYR A 454 -0.91 -9.15 15.13
C TYR A 454 -2.04 -8.79 16.12
N ASP A 455 -1.69 -8.50 17.37
CA ASP A 455 -2.59 -8.02 18.41
C ASP A 455 -2.20 -6.63 18.97
N ILE A 456 -3.19 -5.82 19.31
CA ILE A 456 -3.03 -4.58 20.08
C ILE A 456 -3.87 -4.71 21.36
N LYS A 457 -3.26 -4.41 22.50
CA LYS A 457 -3.90 -4.50 23.82
C LYS A 457 -4.20 -3.11 24.34
N LEU A 458 -5.43 -2.89 24.79
CA LEU A 458 -5.87 -1.67 25.44
C LEU A 458 -5.90 -1.89 26.95
N HIS A 459 -5.40 -0.91 27.69
CA HIS A 459 -5.14 -1.02 29.12
C HIS A 459 -5.94 0.03 29.92
N SER A 460 -6.03 -0.17 31.23
CA SER A 460 -6.63 0.80 32.13
C SER A 460 -5.79 2.09 32.17
N PRO A 461 -6.43 3.28 32.25
CA PRO A 461 -5.75 4.52 32.63
C PRO A 461 -5.32 4.54 34.11
N SER A 462 -5.75 3.55 34.92
CA SER A 462 -5.25 3.36 36.28
C SER A 462 -3.74 3.07 36.32
N PRO A 463 -3.03 3.38 37.43
CA PRO A 463 -1.57 3.17 37.53
C PRO A 463 -1.10 1.71 37.45
N ASP A 464 -2.01 0.74 37.56
CA ASP A 464 -1.72 -0.69 37.38
C ASP A 464 -1.58 -1.08 35.90
N HIS A 465 -2.12 -0.27 34.99
CA HIS A 465 -2.28 -0.53 33.56
C HIS A 465 -2.79 -1.94 33.24
N SER A 466 -3.81 -2.43 33.97
CA SER A 466 -4.44 -3.73 33.66
C SER A 466 -4.84 -3.84 32.18
N HIS A 467 -4.54 -4.97 31.53
CA HIS A 467 -5.03 -5.28 30.18
C HIS A 467 -6.54 -5.56 30.25
N ILE A 468 -7.36 -4.73 29.59
CA ILE A 468 -8.82 -4.73 29.72
C ILE A 468 -9.60 -4.88 28.40
N PHE A 469 -8.92 -4.81 27.24
CA PHE A 469 -9.50 -5.10 25.93
C PHE A 469 -8.42 -5.53 24.92
N THR A 470 -8.77 -6.28 23.87
CA THR A 470 -7.85 -6.65 22.78
C THR A 470 -8.41 -6.33 21.40
N LEU A 471 -7.56 -5.92 20.47
CA LEU A 471 -7.84 -5.81 19.04
C LEU A 471 -6.96 -6.83 18.31
N TYR A 472 -7.58 -7.81 17.65
CA TYR A 472 -6.89 -8.80 16.82
C TYR A 472 -6.94 -8.40 15.35
N PHE A 473 -5.83 -8.56 14.65
CA PHE A 473 -5.68 -8.29 13.22
C PHE A 473 -5.19 -9.57 12.55
N LEU A 474 -5.94 -10.04 11.55
CA LEU A 474 -5.60 -11.22 10.76
C LEU A 474 -5.53 -10.85 9.28
N ASP A 475 -4.50 -11.35 8.61
CA ASP A 475 -4.31 -11.19 7.17
C ASP A 475 -5.10 -12.27 6.43
N SER A 476 -6.10 -11.89 5.64
CA SER A 476 -6.89 -12.84 4.85
C SER A 476 -6.23 -13.25 3.53
N GLY A 477 -5.02 -12.73 3.24
CA GLY A 477 -4.34 -12.94 1.95
C GLY A 477 -4.95 -12.13 0.80
N ASP A 478 -4.59 -12.51 -0.43
CA ASP A 478 -5.12 -11.95 -1.67
C ASP A 478 -5.76 -13.03 -2.56
N TYR A 479 -4.95 -13.88 -3.20
CA TYR A 479 -5.42 -14.97 -4.05
C TYR A 479 -4.55 -16.22 -3.86
N PRO A 480 -5.11 -17.41 -3.58
CA PRO A 480 -4.32 -18.61 -3.33
C PRO A 480 -3.51 -19.00 -4.58
N PRO A 481 -2.39 -19.73 -4.44
CA PRO A 481 -1.47 -20.03 -5.55
C PRO A 481 -2.11 -20.67 -6.79
N GLU A 482 -3.20 -21.41 -6.62
CA GLU A 482 -4.00 -22.07 -7.66
C GLU A 482 -5.00 -21.15 -8.38
N ALA A 483 -5.42 -20.05 -7.76
CA ALA A 483 -6.24 -19.00 -8.37
C ALA A 483 -5.38 -17.84 -8.94
N SER A 484 -4.19 -17.64 -8.37
CA SER A 484 -3.21 -16.65 -8.81
C SER A 484 -2.77 -16.87 -10.27
N PRO A 485 -2.79 -15.84 -11.14
CA PRO A 485 -2.32 -15.95 -12.52
C PRO A 485 -0.81 -16.20 -12.55
N SER A 486 -0.39 -17.40 -12.93
CA SER A 486 1.03 -17.76 -12.99
C SER A 486 1.84 -16.78 -13.84
N LYS A 487 3.01 -16.36 -13.32
CA LYS A 487 3.88 -15.34 -13.96
C LYS A 487 4.31 -15.68 -15.41
N ALA A 488 4.23 -16.96 -15.80
CA ALA A 488 4.44 -17.42 -17.18
C ALA A 488 3.41 -16.87 -18.18
N SER A 489 2.20 -16.52 -17.74
CA SER A 489 1.12 -16.04 -18.63
C SER A 489 1.47 -14.70 -19.31
N PHE A 490 2.22 -13.83 -18.62
CA PHE A 490 2.62 -12.52 -19.12
C PHE A 490 3.52 -12.60 -20.38
N LEU A 491 4.49 -13.52 -20.40
CA LEU A 491 5.37 -13.74 -21.56
C LEU A 491 4.62 -14.31 -22.77
N GLY A 492 3.57 -15.11 -22.54
CA GLY A 492 2.73 -15.69 -23.58
C GLY A 492 1.87 -14.67 -24.34
N GLY A 493 1.59 -13.51 -23.75
CA GLY A 493 0.82 -12.44 -24.41
C GLY A 493 1.63 -11.60 -25.41
N ILE A 494 2.96 -11.54 -25.24
CA ILE A 494 3.85 -10.65 -26.02
C ILE A 494 4.18 -11.23 -27.41
N TRP A 495 4.27 -12.56 -27.52
CA TRP A 495 4.60 -13.25 -28.78
C TRP A 495 3.35 -13.90 -29.37
N GLY A 496 2.75 -13.25 -30.36
CA GLY A 496 1.51 -13.66 -31.05
C GLY A 496 1.61 -14.97 -31.85
N GLY A 497 1.77 -16.10 -31.16
CA GLY A 497 2.00 -17.42 -31.76
C GLY A 497 0.71 -18.19 -32.07
N LYS A 498 0.36 -18.31 -33.36
CA LYS A 498 -0.60 -19.32 -33.83
C LYS A 498 0.04 -20.73 -33.81
N GLY A 499 0.14 -21.33 -32.63
CA GLY A 499 0.61 -22.71 -32.43
C GLY A 499 -0.37 -23.49 -31.54
N GLY A 500 -0.97 -24.58 -32.07
CA GLY A 500 -2.01 -25.32 -31.36
C GLY A 500 -1.47 -26.25 -30.27
N GLY A 501 -1.83 -26.02 -29.00
CA GLY A 501 -1.35 -26.80 -27.85
C GLY A 501 -2.33 -26.84 -26.67
N LYS A 502 -3.49 -27.48 -26.86
CA LYS A 502 -4.68 -27.47 -25.97
C LYS A 502 -5.37 -26.10 -25.87
N LYS A 503 -6.69 -26.13 -25.60
CA LYS A 503 -7.49 -24.92 -25.34
C LYS A 503 -7.34 -24.47 -23.90
N THR A 504 -6.21 -23.87 -23.54
CA THR A 504 -6.15 -22.98 -22.37
C THR A 504 -6.99 -21.75 -22.68
N THR A 505 -8.29 -21.85 -22.42
CA THR A 505 -9.21 -20.71 -22.56
C THR A 505 -8.76 -19.54 -21.69
N LEU A 506 -9.18 -18.32 -22.05
CA LEU A 506 -9.05 -17.11 -21.24
C LEU A 506 -9.96 -17.15 -19.97
N LYS A 507 -10.15 -18.34 -19.41
CA LYS A 507 -10.87 -18.68 -18.18
C LYS A 507 -9.96 -19.31 -17.11
N GLY A 508 -8.63 -19.25 -17.28
CA GLY A 508 -7.69 -19.32 -16.16
C GLY A 508 -7.78 -18.04 -15.31
N LYS A 509 -8.98 -17.71 -14.86
CA LYS A 509 -9.29 -16.53 -14.06
C LYS A 509 -8.78 -16.73 -12.63
N LEU A 510 -8.55 -15.61 -11.96
CA LEU A 510 -8.77 -15.45 -10.52
C LEU A 510 -10.13 -16.09 -10.19
N SER A 511 -10.11 -17.31 -9.66
CA SER A 511 -11.32 -18.14 -9.52
C SER A 511 -12.04 -17.92 -8.18
N HIS A 512 -11.30 -17.40 -7.20
CA HIS A 512 -11.74 -17.00 -5.87
C HIS A 512 -10.60 -16.30 -5.12
N TYR A 513 -10.91 -15.62 -4.01
CA TYR A 513 -9.94 -14.99 -3.10
C TYR A 513 -9.34 -15.98 -2.07
N ASP A 514 -8.29 -15.56 -1.36
CA ASP A 514 -7.64 -16.33 -0.27
C ASP A 514 -8.41 -16.22 1.08
N TRP A 515 -7.95 -16.93 2.12
CA TRP A 515 -8.62 -16.99 3.42
C TRP A 515 -7.65 -17.09 4.61
N VAL A 516 -8.18 -16.90 5.83
CA VAL A 516 -7.44 -17.10 7.09
C VAL A 516 -7.17 -18.60 7.29
N ARG A 517 -5.90 -18.99 7.25
CA ARG A 517 -5.46 -20.40 7.21
C ARG A 517 -5.25 -21.02 8.59
N ALA A 518 -5.21 -22.35 8.65
CA ALA A 518 -5.19 -23.12 9.90
C ALA A 518 -3.99 -22.83 10.83
N ASP A 519 -2.85 -22.39 10.29
CA ASP A 519 -1.67 -21.95 11.04
C ASP A 519 -1.88 -20.57 11.70
N GLN A 520 -2.56 -19.65 11.02
CA GLN A 520 -3.03 -18.38 11.59
C GLN A 520 -4.10 -18.59 12.66
N VAL A 521 -5.04 -19.53 12.44
CA VAL A 521 -6.05 -19.91 13.45
C VAL A 521 -5.35 -20.44 14.71
N LYS A 522 -4.39 -21.36 14.55
CA LYS A 522 -3.59 -21.89 15.67
C LYS A 522 -2.78 -20.79 16.37
N TRP A 523 -2.15 -19.90 15.62
CA TRP A 523 -1.45 -18.75 16.19
C TRP A 523 -2.39 -17.85 17.01
N TRP A 524 -3.60 -17.58 16.53
CA TRP A 524 -4.60 -16.81 17.27
C TRP A 524 -5.10 -17.55 18.52
N GLU A 525 -5.38 -18.86 18.45
CA GLU A 525 -5.70 -19.69 19.64
C GLU A 525 -4.56 -19.61 20.67
N GLU A 526 -3.30 -19.65 20.24
CA GLU A 526 -2.13 -19.49 21.08
C GLU A 526 -1.93 -18.06 21.63
N VAL A 527 -2.45 -17.01 20.99
CA VAL A 527 -2.39 -15.63 21.49
C VAL A 527 -3.51 -15.36 22.48
N SER A 528 -4.77 -15.71 22.13
CA SER A 528 -5.92 -15.61 23.05
C SER A 528 -5.74 -16.50 24.29
N GLY A 529 -5.15 -17.69 24.15
CA GLY A 529 -4.83 -18.58 25.26
C GLY A 529 -3.81 -18.00 26.26
N LYS A 530 -3.05 -16.97 25.88
CA LYS A 530 -2.12 -16.23 26.78
C LYS A 530 -2.78 -15.03 27.46
N VAL A 531 -4.01 -14.68 27.12
CA VAL A 531 -4.78 -13.61 27.77
C VAL A 531 -5.34 -14.13 29.10
N LYS A 532 -4.94 -13.48 30.20
CA LYS A 532 -5.40 -13.84 31.55
C LYS A 532 -6.86 -13.42 31.75
N LYS A 533 -7.65 -14.27 32.42
CA LYS A 533 -8.97 -13.87 32.95
C LYS A 533 -8.79 -12.83 34.06
N MET A 534 -9.75 -11.92 34.16
CA MET A 534 -9.82 -10.86 35.18
C MET A 534 -11.24 -10.78 35.76
N VAL A 535 -11.41 -10.06 36.87
CA VAL A 535 -12.75 -9.79 37.40
C VAL A 535 -13.47 -8.82 36.47
N ARG A 536 -14.67 -9.21 36.01
CA ARG A 536 -15.55 -8.42 35.15
C ARG A 536 -16.94 -8.27 35.79
N PRO A 537 -17.69 -7.17 35.58
CA PRO A 537 -17.30 -5.94 34.89
C PRO A 537 -16.07 -5.29 35.51
N TYR A 538 -15.15 -4.79 34.67
CA TYR A 538 -13.99 -4.04 35.18
C TYR A 538 -14.45 -2.67 35.65
N VAL A 539 -13.99 -2.26 36.82
CA VAL A 539 -14.20 -0.92 37.38
C VAL A 539 -12.86 -0.52 37.98
N PRO A 540 -12.30 0.66 37.64
CA PRO A 540 -11.12 1.19 38.31
C PRO A 540 -11.29 1.23 39.83
N ASP A 541 -10.24 0.87 40.56
CA ASP A 541 -10.14 0.94 42.03
C ASP A 541 -10.35 2.36 42.59
N GLY A 542 -10.02 3.38 41.80
CA GLY A 542 -10.17 4.79 42.20
C GLY A 542 -9.02 5.31 43.06
N SER A 543 -7.87 4.62 43.11
CA SER A 543 -6.65 5.06 43.82
C SER A 543 -6.81 5.34 45.34
N ALA A 544 -7.85 4.79 45.97
CA ALA A 544 -8.11 4.95 47.40
C ALA A 544 -7.18 4.08 48.28
N ASP A 545 -6.61 3.04 47.70
CA ASP A 545 -5.70 2.08 48.33
C ASP A 545 -4.22 2.44 48.12
N LEU A 546 -3.44 2.32 49.21
CA LEU A 546 -2.00 2.59 49.33
C LEU A 546 -1.56 4.07 49.31
N GLY A 547 -2.12 4.85 50.24
CA GLY A 547 -1.36 5.97 50.82
C GLY A 547 0.01 5.49 51.34
N LYS A 548 1.08 6.27 51.04
CA LYS A 548 2.50 5.88 51.19
C LYS A 548 2.83 5.22 52.54
N MET A 549 2.93 3.89 52.59
CA MET A 549 3.43 3.17 53.77
C MET A 549 4.92 3.47 53.97
N PRO A 550 5.34 4.01 55.13
CA PRO A 550 6.74 4.31 55.39
C PRO A 550 7.49 3.04 55.77
N TRP A 551 8.23 2.46 54.81
CA TRP A 551 9.07 1.29 55.04
C TRP A 551 10.21 1.59 56.02
N LYS A 552 10.01 1.24 57.29
CA LYS A 552 11.06 1.12 58.32
C LYS A 552 10.96 -0.22 59.02
N GLY A 553 12.11 -0.86 59.23
CA GLY A 553 12.29 -1.82 60.33
C GLY A 553 11.60 -3.17 60.18
N ARG A 554 12.12 -4.00 59.27
CA ARG A 554 12.30 -5.46 59.41
C ARG A 554 12.02 -6.02 60.83
N GLU A 555 10.93 -6.77 61.00
CA GLU A 555 10.93 -7.96 61.87
C GLU A 555 9.81 -8.95 61.50
N SER A 556 9.97 -10.22 61.88
CA SER A 556 9.10 -11.32 61.44
C SER A 556 8.02 -11.66 62.47
N VAL A 557 6.75 -11.43 62.12
CA VAL A 557 5.59 -11.87 62.92
C VAL A 557 4.67 -12.75 62.07
N SER A 558 4.12 -13.80 62.66
CA SER A 558 3.44 -14.90 61.95
C SER A 558 2.02 -14.56 61.47
N MET A 559 1.62 -15.21 60.36
CA MET A 559 0.25 -15.14 59.84
C MET A 559 -0.76 -15.87 60.75
N ARG A 560 -1.11 -15.30 61.90
CA ARG A 560 -2.23 -15.82 62.73
C ARG A 560 -2.96 -14.79 63.60
N ARG A 561 -2.98 -13.51 63.23
CA ARG A 561 -3.81 -12.49 63.93
C ARG A 561 -4.19 -11.27 63.08
N MET A 562 -5.04 -11.47 62.06
CA MET A 562 -5.72 -10.37 61.35
C MET A 562 -7.23 -10.64 61.12
N GLU A 563 -7.79 -11.51 61.94
CA GLU A 563 -9.23 -11.53 62.22
C GLU A 563 -9.47 -10.69 63.49
N GLU A 564 -10.64 -10.07 63.62
CA GLU A 564 -10.94 -8.97 64.56
C GLU A 564 -10.13 -7.67 64.39
N ARG A 565 -10.55 -6.82 63.43
CA ARG A 565 -10.57 -5.35 63.60
C ARG A 565 -11.59 -4.68 62.69
N ARG A 566 -12.85 -4.62 63.15
CA ARG A 566 -13.87 -3.72 62.59
C ARG A 566 -13.46 -2.27 62.87
N ILE A 567 -13.54 -1.41 61.86
CA ILE A 567 -13.64 0.04 62.03
C ILE A 567 -14.97 0.48 61.38
N PRO A 568 -15.86 1.17 62.10
CA PRO A 568 -17.12 1.65 61.54
C PRO A 568 -16.93 3.00 60.82
N GLY A 569 -17.51 3.14 59.64
CA GLY A 569 -17.55 4.40 58.89
C GLY A 569 -18.58 4.31 57.77
N ASN A 570 -19.47 5.29 57.68
CA ASN A 570 -20.57 5.29 56.71
C ASN A 570 -20.05 5.59 55.31
N MET A 571 -20.00 4.55 54.46
CA MET A 571 -20.18 4.70 53.02
C MET A 571 -21.25 3.70 52.58
N SER A 572 -22.28 4.18 51.89
CA SER A 572 -23.50 3.40 51.64
C SER A 572 -23.30 2.34 50.56
N VAL A 573 -22.76 1.18 50.94
CA VAL A 573 -22.65 -0.01 50.08
C VAL A 573 -24.04 -0.65 49.89
N VAL A 574 -24.87 0.03 49.09
CA VAL A 574 -26.15 -0.47 48.57
C VAL A 574 -26.11 -0.45 47.03
N ALA A 575 -25.08 -1.12 46.50
CA ALA A 575 -25.00 -1.57 45.12
C ALA A 575 -24.82 -3.10 45.16
N GLY A 576 -25.52 -3.81 44.28
CA GLY A 576 -25.81 -5.25 44.46
C GLY A 576 -24.59 -6.17 44.46
N ARG A 577 -24.60 -7.18 45.34
CA ARG A 577 -23.72 -8.37 45.26
C ARG A 577 -24.22 -9.37 44.21
N GLN A 578 -24.27 -8.94 42.95
CA GLN A 578 -24.54 -9.78 41.77
C GLN A 578 -23.60 -9.38 40.61
N GLY A 579 -23.44 -10.24 39.60
CA GLY A 579 -22.80 -9.89 38.31
C GLY A 579 -21.27 -9.97 38.21
N LYS A 580 -20.49 -10.17 39.28
CA LYS A 580 -19.02 -10.29 39.17
C LYS A 580 -18.58 -11.70 38.77
N SER A 581 -18.00 -11.85 37.58
CA SER A 581 -17.44 -13.10 37.03
C SER A 581 -15.93 -13.00 36.77
N LEU A 582 -15.26 -14.15 36.56
CA LEU A 582 -13.86 -14.23 36.17
C LEU A 582 -13.78 -14.62 34.69
N SER A 583 -13.52 -13.66 33.81
CA SER A 583 -13.57 -13.82 32.35
C SER A 583 -12.42 -13.08 31.65
N LYS A 584 -12.08 -13.47 30.42
CA LYS A 584 -11.08 -12.72 29.64
C LYS A 584 -11.57 -11.29 29.34
N PRO A 585 -10.65 -10.30 29.24
CA PRO A 585 -10.87 -9.07 28.49
C PRO A 585 -11.59 -9.34 27.15
N PRO A 586 -12.69 -8.64 26.82
CA PRO A 586 -13.33 -8.79 25.53
C PRO A 586 -12.46 -8.23 24.40
N ALA A 587 -12.75 -8.66 23.18
CA ALA A 587 -11.98 -8.30 22.00
C ALA A 587 -12.83 -7.99 20.77
N LEU A 588 -12.26 -7.14 19.89
CA LEU A 588 -12.63 -7.05 18.48
C LEU A 588 -11.60 -7.79 17.64
N MET A 589 -12.03 -8.31 16.49
CA MET A 589 -11.16 -8.89 15.48
C MET A 589 -11.39 -8.19 14.13
N PHE A 590 -10.34 -8.00 13.34
CA PHE A 590 -10.40 -7.41 12.01
C PHE A 590 -9.68 -8.30 11.00
N MET A 591 -10.32 -8.55 9.86
CA MET A 591 -9.75 -9.17 8.66
C MET A 591 -10.45 -8.56 7.44
N HIS A 592 -9.82 -8.58 6.26
CA HIS A 592 -10.41 -7.90 5.10
C HIS A 592 -11.53 -8.74 4.47
N ILE A 593 -11.20 -9.93 3.97
CA ILE A 593 -12.14 -10.87 3.33
C ILE A 593 -13.04 -11.49 4.42
N PRO A 594 -14.37 -11.54 4.24
CA PRO A 594 -15.30 -12.07 5.24
C PRO A 594 -15.32 -13.59 5.35
N VAL A 595 -15.54 -14.08 6.57
CA VAL A 595 -15.80 -15.50 6.86
C VAL A 595 -17.15 -15.96 6.27
N PRO A 596 -17.32 -17.24 5.88
CA PRO A 596 -18.56 -17.72 5.28
C PRO A 596 -19.81 -17.54 6.15
N GLU A 597 -19.68 -17.63 7.48
CA GLU A 597 -20.81 -17.56 8.43
C GLU A 597 -21.49 -16.18 8.52
N VAL A 598 -20.98 -15.18 7.81
CA VAL A 598 -21.69 -13.93 7.48
C VAL A 598 -22.94 -14.19 6.65
N TYR A 599 -22.85 -15.11 5.68
CA TYR A 599 -23.86 -15.31 4.63
C TYR A 599 -24.85 -16.43 4.96
N GLU A 600 -24.49 -17.28 5.93
CA GLU A 600 -25.31 -18.37 6.48
C GLU A 600 -26.43 -17.81 7.37
N THR A 601 -27.44 -17.22 6.72
CA THR A 601 -28.59 -16.54 7.34
C THR A 601 -29.39 -17.45 8.28
N GLU A 602 -29.24 -18.77 8.21
CA GLU A 602 -29.77 -19.79 9.12
C GLU A 602 -29.00 -19.95 10.45
N LEU A 603 -27.73 -19.54 10.51
CA LEU A 603 -26.93 -19.53 11.74
C LEU A 603 -27.11 -18.25 12.57
N VAL A 604 -27.83 -17.26 12.03
CA VAL A 604 -28.08 -15.97 12.69
C VAL A 604 -28.99 -16.16 13.91
N ASP A 605 -28.53 -15.68 15.06
CA ASP A 605 -29.24 -15.73 16.33
C ASP A 605 -30.63 -15.07 16.22
N VAL A 606 -31.63 -15.63 16.90
CA VAL A 606 -32.97 -15.03 17.02
C VAL A 606 -33.08 -14.34 18.38
N ASP A 607 -33.49 -13.07 18.39
CA ASP A 607 -33.78 -12.36 19.63
C ASP A 607 -35.01 -12.97 20.31
N ARG A 608 -34.88 -13.27 21.60
CA ARG A 608 -35.90 -13.97 22.39
C ARG A 608 -37.12 -13.11 22.73
N ALA A 609 -37.01 -11.78 22.65
CA ALA A 609 -38.11 -10.87 22.97
C ALA A 609 -38.99 -10.56 21.74
N SER A 610 -38.37 -10.31 20.59
CA SER A 610 -39.05 -9.93 19.35
C SER A 610 -39.30 -11.08 18.37
N GLY A 611 -38.58 -12.21 18.51
CA GLY A 611 -38.61 -13.31 17.55
C GLY A 611 -37.96 -13.00 16.19
N LYS A 612 -37.37 -11.81 16.01
CA LYS A 612 -36.64 -11.43 14.79
C LYS A 612 -35.20 -11.97 14.83
N LYS A 613 -34.61 -12.19 13.64
CA LYS A 613 -33.17 -12.46 13.50
C LYS A 613 -32.36 -11.24 13.91
N MET A 614 -31.25 -11.45 14.61
CA MET A 614 -30.36 -10.40 15.11
C MET A 614 -29.48 -9.84 13.99
N ILE A 615 -30.07 -8.98 13.17
CA ILE A 615 -29.40 -8.29 12.04
C ILE A 615 -29.59 -6.78 12.20
N LEU A 616 -28.51 -6.02 12.08
CA LEU A 616 -28.48 -4.55 12.15
C LEU A 616 -28.05 -3.99 10.80
N THR A 617 -28.98 -3.34 10.10
CA THR A 617 -28.93 -2.90 8.70
C THR A 617 -30.27 -2.21 8.39
N ASP A 618 -30.42 -1.57 7.23
CA ASP A 618 -31.73 -1.11 6.76
C ASP A 618 -32.46 -2.27 6.04
N GLU A 619 -33.78 -2.42 6.24
CA GLU A 619 -34.57 -3.44 5.52
C GLU A 619 -34.52 -3.20 3.98
N ALA A 620 -34.30 -1.96 3.53
CA ALA A 620 -34.10 -1.62 2.13
C ALA A 620 -32.68 -1.90 1.59
N ASP A 621 -31.65 -1.93 2.44
CA ASP A 621 -30.27 -2.26 2.04
C ASP A 621 -29.99 -3.77 2.15
N LEU A 622 -30.69 -4.51 3.04
CA LEU A 622 -30.67 -5.97 3.11
C LEU A 622 -30.87 -6.66 1.75
N ALA A 623 -31.93 -6.26 1.05
CA ALA A 623 -32.27 -6.79 -0.28
C ALA A 623 -31.27 -6.37 -1.38
N LYS A 624 -30.37 -5.40 -1.11
CA LYS A 624 -29.29 -5.00 -2.01
C LYS A 624 -27.98 -5.74 -1.69
N ALA A 625 -27.69 -5.99 -0.41
CA ALA A 625 -26.48 -6.63 0.07
C ALA A 625 -26.34 -8.09 -0.41
N GLU A 626 -27.46 -8.82 -0.54
CA GLU A 626 -27.48 -10.20 -1.04
C GLU A 626 -27.32 -10.28 -2.58
N ILE A 627 -27.50 -9.17 -3.30
CA ILE A 627 -27.34 -9.09 -4.78
C ILE A 627 -25.85 -8.93 -5.18
N GLY A 628 -24.95 -8.66 -4.22
CA GLY A 628 -23.53 -8.39 -4.48
C GLY A 628 -22.62 -9.62 -4.59
N LEU A 629 -23.07 -10.81 -4.19
CA LEU A 629 -22.21 -12.01 -4.09
C LEU A 629 -21.79 -12.58 -5.45
N GLY A 630 -20.48 -12.51 -5.73
CA GLY A 630 -19.86 -13.12 -6.90
C GLY A 630 -19.66 -14.64 -6.75
N GLU A 631 -19.60 -15.33 -7.89
CA GLU A 631 -19.19 -16.76 -7.98
C GLU A 631 -17.75 -16.99 -7.47
N THR A 632 -16.95 -15.92 -7.42
CA THR A 632 -15.59 -15.84 -6.85
C THR A 632 -15.57 -15.86 -5.32
N ASP A 633 -16.50 -15.13 -4.71
CA ASP A 633 -16.48 -14.83 -3.28
C ASP A 633 -16.84 -16.11 -2.50
N LEU A 634 -17.89 -16.76 -2.99
CA LEU A 634 -18.45 -18.04 -2.54
C LEU A 634 -17.53 -19.27 -2.76
N ARG A 635 -16.33 -19.11 -3.35
CA ARG A 635 -15.51 -20.26 -3.82
C ARG A 635 -14.08 -20.38 -3.27
N GLY A 636 -13.64 -19.47 -2.40
CA GLY A 636 -12.30 -19.53 -1.79
C GLY A 636 -12.28 -18.90 -0.41
N GLY A 637 -12.32 -17.56 -0.35
CA GLY A 637 -12.44 -16.81 0.91
C GLY A 637 -13.58 -17.29 1.81
N GLN A 638 -14.72 -17.65 1.20
CA GLN A 638 -15.91 -18.20 1.88
C GLN A 638 -16.05 -19.73 1.68
N GLY A 639 -15.01 -20.41 1.19
CA GLY A 639 -15.03 -21.85 0.91
C GLY A 639 -14.48 -22.71 2.05
N ASP A 640 -13.52 -22.19 2.82
CA ASP A 640 -12.86 -22.90 3.93
C ASP A 640 -13.23 -22.30 5.29
N ARG A 641 -13.44 -23.16 6.29
CA ARG A 641 -13.83 -22.76 7.66
C ARG A 641 -12.67 -22.95 8.62
N GLY A 642 -12.55 -22.07 9.60
CA GLY A 642 -11.60 -22.27 10.70
C GLY A 642 -11.68 -21.21 11.79
N ILE A 643 -11.44 -19.94 11.43
CA ILE A 643 -11.31 -18.87 12.44
C ILE A 643 -12.62 -18.63 13.20
N PHE A 644 -13.77 -18.61 12.52
CA PHE A 644 -15.07 -18.42 13.17
C PHE A 644 -15.45 -19.60 14.08
N ASP A 645 -15.29 -20.84 13.60
CA ASP A 645 -15.54 -22.02 14.43
C ASP A 645 -14.55 -22.11 15.61
N ALA A 646 -13.30 -21.65 15.47
CA ALA A 646 -12.35 -21.55 16.59
C ALA A 646 -12.80 -20.52 17.66
N VAL A 647 -13.30 -19.36 17.24
CA VAL A 647 -13.92 -18.36 18.14
C VAL A 647 -15.14 -18.94 18.85
N VAL A 648 -16.01 -19.68 18.15
CA VAL A 648 -17.23 -20.25 18.75
C VAL A 648 -16.96 -21.50 19.60
N LYS A 649 -15.91 -22.27 19.28
CA LYS A 649 -15.41 -23.45 20.03
C LYS A 649 -15.00 -23.10 21.46
N MET A 650 -14.73 -21.83 21.76
CA MET A 650 -14.70 -21.30 23.13
C MET A 650 -16.13 -21.29 23.68
N LYS A 651 -16.53 -22.42 24.29
CA LYS A 651 -17.92 -22.68 24.75
C LYS A 651 -18.32 -21.88 25.99
N GLU A 652 -17.38 -21.66 26.90
CA GLU A 652 -17.57 -20.80 28.07
C GLU A 652 -17.46 -19.32 27.65
N GLU A 653 -18.41 -18.49 28.07
CA GLU A 653 -18.39 -17.05 27.76
C GLU A 653 -17.19 -16.35 28.43
N GLU A 654 -16.70 -16.95 29.52
CA GLU A 654 -15.51 -16.58 30.27
C GLU A 654 -14.20 -16.80 29.50
N GLU A 655 -14.18 -17.75 28.54
CA GLU A 655 -13.02 -18.02 27.67
C GLU A 655 -13.09 -17.27 26.33
N ARG A 656 -14.30 -16.94 25.85
CA ARG A 656 -14.51 -16.31 24.55
C ARG A 656 -14.30 -14.79 24.63
N ASP A 657 -13.09 -14.34 24.31
CA ASP A 657 -12.72 -12.92 24.29
C ASP A 657 -13.40 -12.14 23.15
N VAL A 658 -13.26 -12.61 21.90
CA VAL A 658 -13.86 -11.98 20.72
C VAL A 658 -15.37 -11.88 20.86
N LYS A 659 -15.92 -10.66 20.73
CA LYS A 659 -17.37 -10.39 20.76
C LYS A 659 -17.91 -9.92 19.41
N ALA A 660 -17.07 -9.28 18.58
CA ALA A 660 -17.41 -8.91 17.21
C ALA A 660 -16.19 -8.98 16.26
N ILE A 661 -16.46 -9.19 14.97
CA ILE A 661 -15.48 -9.21 13.87
C ILE A 661 -15.87 -8.16 12.83
N GLY A 662 -14.93 -7.28 12.47
CA GLY A 662 -15.06 -6.25 11.44
C GLY A 662 -14.43 -6.67 10.12
N PHE A 663 -15.14 -6.43 9.01
CA PHE A 663 -14.74 -6.80 7.64
C PHE A 663 -14.74 -5.61 6.68
N GLY A 664 -13.90 -5.66 5.63
CA GLY A 664 -14.00 -4.81 4.44
C GLY A 664 -14.64 -5.59 3.29
N HIS A 665 -14.07 -5.49 2.10
CA HIS A 665 -14.26 -6.34 0.91
C HIS A 665 -15.63 -6.23 0.22
N ASN A 666 -16.73 -6.20 0.97
CA ASN A 666 -18.07 -6.03 0.42
C ASN A 666 -18.55 -4.58 0.55
N HIS A 667 -18.26 -3.78 -0.48
CA HIS A 667 -18.52 -2.33 -0.49
C HIS A 667 -20.02 -1.98 -0.36
N LEU A 668 -20.91 -2.92 -0.68
CA LEU A 668 -22.37 -2.75 -0.76
C LEU A 668 -23.11 -3.46 0.38
N ASN A 669 -22.40 -3.74 1.47
CA ASN A 669 -22.95 -4.39 2.65
C ASN A 669 -22.51 -3.62 3.89
N GLU A 670 -23.45 -3.28 4.76
CA GLU A 670 -23.20 -2.65 6.06
C GLU A 670 -23.70 -3.52 7.23
N ALA A 671 -24.18 -4.74 6.94
CA ALA A 671 -24.87 -5.52 7.94
C ALA A 671 -23.93 -5.94 9.07
N CYS A 672 -24.38 -5.77 10.31
CA CYS A 672 -23.93 -6.58 11.44
C CYS A 672 -24.93 -7.72 11.64
N ARG A 673 -24.50 -8.97 11.43
CA ARG A 673 -25.29 -10.18 11.70
C ARG A 673 -24.75 -10.83 12.97
N ARG A 674 -25.60 -11.18 13.94
CA ARG A 674 -25.18 -11.95 15.11
C ARG A 674 -25.31 -13.44 14.85
N THR A 675 -24.22 -14.17 14.88
CA THR A 675 -24.14 -15.58 14.49
C THR A 675 -23.48 -16.37 15.62
N LYS A 676 -24.16 -17.40 16.17
CA LYS A 676 -23.68 -18.22 17.30
C LYS A 676 -23.15 -17.38 18.50
N GLY A 677 -23.77 -16.22 18.76
CA GLY A 677 -23.41 -15.25 19.80
C GLY A 677 -22.44 -14.12 19.42
N ILE A 678 -21.75 -14.22 18.28
CA ILE A 678 -20.73 -13.26 17.80
C ILE A 678 -21.32 -12.32 16.75
N TRP A 679 -20.96 -11.04 16.77
CA TRP A 679 -21.34 -10.11 15.70
C TRP A 679 -20.34 -10.11 14.55
N LEU A 680 -20.84 -10.25 13.32
CA LEU A 680 -20.10 -10.26 12.07
C LEU A 680 -20.52 -9.01 11.27
N CYS A 681 -19.62 -8.04 11.11
CA CYS A 681 -19.94 -6.66 10.74
C CYS A 681 -19.11 -6.14 9.57
N PHE A 682 -19.75 -5.71 8.48
CA PHE A 682 -19.06 -5.01 7.38
C PHE A 682 -18.86 -3.52 7.66
N ASN A 683 -17.81 -2.92 7.09
CA ASN A 683 -17.60 -1.47 7.09
C ASN A 683 -18.55 -0.72 6.14
N GLY A 684 -18.84 -1.31 4.97
CA GLY A 684 -19.38 -0.62 3.80
C GLY A 684 -18.30 0.20 3.07
N GLY A 685 -18.51 0.50 1.78
CA GLY A 685 -17.52 1.19 0.95
C GLY A 685 -17.31 2.65 1.34
N SER A 686 -16.09 3.00 1.76
CA SER A 686 -15.74 4.32 2.32
C SER A 686 -15.22 5.35 1.31
N SER A 687 -15.26 5.06 0.00
CA SER A 687 -14.62 5.87 -1.04
C SER A 687 -15.44 5.95 -2.33
N TYR A 688 -15.44 7.10 -3.00
CA TYR A 688 -15.95 7.24 -4.36
C TYR A 688 -15.00 6.67 -5.43
N ALA A 689 -13.71 6.48 -5.13
CA ALA A 689 -12.78 5.78 -6.01
C ALA A 689 -13.01 4.25 -6.02
N GLY A 690 -13.54 3.68 -4.94
CA GLY A 690 -13.96 2.28 -4.85
C GLY A 690 -15.34 2.01 -5.45
N TYR A 691 -15.61 0.76 -5.82
CA TYR A 691 -16.92 0.34 -6.35
C TYR A 691 -18.07 0.69 -5.38
N GLY A 692 -19.27 0.94 -5.90
CA GLY A 692 -20.41 1.34 -5.10
C GLY A 692 -21.75 1.17 -5.80
N LYS A 693 -22.73 1.99 -5.43
CA LYS A 693 -24.08 2.00 -6.03
C LYS A 693 -24.74 3.35 -5.76
N PRO A 694 -25.40 3.98 -6.76
CA PRO A 694 -26.10 5.27 -6.58
C PRO A 694 -27.17 5.30 -5.48
N THR A 695 -27.63 4.14 -5.02
CA THR A 695 -28.65 3.96 -3.96
C THR A 695 -28.08 3.33 -2.67
N PHE A 696 -26.76 3.46 -2.45
CA PHE A 696 -26.06 3.03 -1.24
C PHE A 696 -25.01 4.08 -0.88
N ALA A 697 -25.26 4.89 0.16
CA ALA A 697 -24.36 5.98 0.54
C ALA A 697 -22.98 5.46 0.96
N ARG A 698 -21.92 6.21 0.60
CA ARG A 698 -20.55 5.98 1.08
C ARG A 698 -20.53 6.11 2.61
N ARG A 699 -19.80 5.22 3.29
CA ARG A 699 -19.89 5.10 4.74
C ARG A 699 -18.63 4.53 5.40
N VAL A 700 -18.47 4.82 6.69
CA VAL A 700 -17.49 4.19 7.60
C VAL A 700 -18.21 3.66 8.83
N ARG A 701 -17.72 2.54 9.37
CA ARG A 701 -18.19 2.01 10.66
C ARG A 701 -17.39 2.59 11.82
N ILE A 702 -18.09 3.03 12.86
CA ILE A 702 -17.51 3.34 14.16
C ILE A 702 -17.78 2.19 15.12
N PHE A 703 -16.78 1.82 15.92
CA PHE A 703 -16.94 1.03 17.14
C PHE A 703 -16.63 1.93 18.34
N GLN A 704 -17.60 2.11 19.22
CA GLN A 704 -17.44 2.85 20.46
C GLN A 704 -17.34 1.84 21.61
N LEU A 705 -16.15 1.71 22.17
CA LEU A 705 -15.95 1.02 23.43
C LEU A 705 -16.29 2.02 24.55
N SER A 706 -17.03 1.58 25.56
CA SER A 706 -17.38 2.37 26.73
C SER A 706 -17.36 1.51 27.99
N ASN A 707 -17.49 2.15 29.15
CA ASN A 707 -17.44 1.49 30.47
C ASN A 707 -16.17 0.62 30.62
N PHE A 708 -15.00 1.10 30.19
CA PHE A 708 -13.73 0.37 30.18
C PHE A 708 -13.78 -0.95 29.40
N GLY A 709 -14.51 -0.94 28.28
CA GLY A 709 -14.73 -2.10 27.42
C GLY A 709 -15.71 -3.11 28.00
N ASN A 710 -16.52 -2.76 29.00
CA ASN A 710 -17.67 -3.56 29.44
C ASN A 710 -18.83 -3.49 28.44
N THR A 711 -18.90 -2.42 27.64
CA THR A 711 -19.90 -2.21 26.58
C THR A 711 -19.20 -1.93 25.25
N ILE A 712 -19.70 -2.52 24.16
CA ILE A 712 -19.29 -2.29 22.77
C ILE A 712 -20.55 -1.87 21.99
N SER A 713 -20.56 -0.68 21.42
CA SER A 713 -21.58 -0.23 20.47
C SER A 713 -20.98 0.09 19.10
N THR A 714 -21.83 0.13 18.09
CA THR A 714 -21.46 0.53 16.71
C THR A 714 -22.52 1.45 16.11
N TYR A 715 -22.09 2.27 15.16
CA TYR A 715 -22.93 3.05 14.25
C TYR A 715 -22.12 3.35 12.99
N HIS A 716 -22.79 3.83 11.94
CA HIS A 716 -22.11 4.37 10.75
C HIS A 716 -22.13 5.88 10.73
N ARG A 717 -21.12 6.47 10.07
CA ARG A 717 -21.24 7.77 9.40
C ARG A 717 -21.50 7.51 7.92
N LEU A 718 -22.51 8.19 7.37
CA LEU A 718 -22.90 8.14 5.97
C LEU A 718 -22.63 9.48 5.30
N ASP A 719 -22.40 9.45 4.00
CA ASP A 719 -22.40 10.63 3.14
C ASP A 719 -23.84 11.16 2.93
N GLY A 720 -23.95 12.38 2.41
CA GLY A 720 -25.21 13.10 2.23
C GLY A 720 -25.37 14.25 3.23
N SER A 721 -25.85 15.39 2.75
CA SER A 721 -26.04 16.62 3.54
C SER A 721 -27.01 16.42 4.71
N GLU A 722 -28.04 15.63 4.46
CA GLU A 722 -29.08 15.19 5.37
C GLU A 722 -28.59 14.20 6.42
N ASN A 723 -27.39 13.62 6.26
CA ASN A 723 -26.76 12.68 7.19
C ASN A 723 -25.64 13.33 8.03
N ALA A 724 -25.27 14.59 7.75
CA ALA A 724 -24.26 15.33 8.50
C ALA A 724 -24.55 15.32 10.02
N GLY A 725 -23.56 14.94 10.82
CA GLY A 725 -23.69 14.81 12.27
C GLY A 725 -24.60 13.67 12.78
N LYS A 726 -25.37 12.96 11.93
CA LYS A 726 -26.25 11.86 12.35
C LYS A 726 -25.50 10.52 12.48
N LYS A 727 -25.75 9.79 13.57
CA LYS A 727 -25.34 8.39 13.71
C LYS A 727 -26.41 7.50 13.09
N ILE A 728 -26.03 6.60 12.20
CA ILE A 728 -26.98 5.73 11.48
C ILE A 728 -26.78 4.27 11.93
N GLY A 729 -27.87 3.58 12.25
CA GLY A 729 -27.82 2.19 12.72
C GLY A 729 -27.09 2.01 14.06
N GLU A 730 -27.29 2.93 15.02
CA GLU A 730 -26.65 2.83 16.34
C GLU A 730 -27.21 1.66 17.16
N ALA A 731 -26.32 0.78 17.63
CA ALA A 731 -26.68 -0.44 18.33
C ALA A 731 -25.59 -0.90 19.31
N VAL A 732 -26.00 -1.59 20.39
CA VAL A 732 -25.10 -2.26 21.33
C VAL A 732 -24.85 -3.70 20.84
N LEU A 733 -23.58 -4.03 20.58
CA LEU A 733 -23.15 -5.36 20.15
C LEU A 733 -22.87 -6.26 21.35
N TYR A 734 -22.20 -5.72 22.38
CA TYR A 734 -21.88 -6.46 23.59
C TYR A 734 -22.07 -5.56 24.81
N GLU A 735 -22.63 -6.13 25.86
CA GLU A 735 -22.71 -5.53 27.19
C GLU A 735 -22.72 -6.65 28.22
N ILE A 736 -21.85 -6.55 29.22
CA ILE A 736 -21.84 -7.45 30.37
C ILE A 736 -23.00 -7.12 31.33
N LYS A 737 -23.62 -8.15 31.90
CA LYS A 737 -24.84 -8.07 32.74
C LYS A 737 -24.57 -8.45 34.19
#